data_AF-A0A1G3A028-F1
#
_entry.id   AF-A0A1G3A028-F1
#
_cell.length_a   1.000
_cell.length_b   1.000
_cell.length_c   1.000
_cell.angle_alpha   90.00
_cell.angle_beta   90.00
_cell.angle_gamma   90.00
#
_symmetry.space_group_name_H-M   'P 1'
#
loop_
_entity.id
_entity.type
_entity.pdbx_description
1 polymer ?
#
loop_
_entity_poly.entity_id
_entity_poly.type
_entity_poly.pdbx_seq_one_letter_code
_entity_poly.pdbx_strand_id
1 'polypeptide(L)'
;MCAEIVLLLALSLPVLAQVPFDHVIVDPEGPKDPWAKIVGDINGDAFPDVVIGGRVGPLVWYAYPSWSKAVIAEGGYKTVDGELGDVDGDGDLDVVMGGLIWYENPRPGGNPAGGLWKAHKIADHPTHDLELGDLDGDGDLDVVTRDQSEFGHKAGNRIHLWRQDAGDKWTEKVIDCPHGESIALGDMDKDGDPDVVIGGVWYENTRDIVNGPWSGHRFGQWHPSATVQVADINGDGRPDVVLSPSELGGQFYKLSWFEAPSDPKKDHWKEHVLVEPIECVIHGLVTADINGDGMIDVVYSEMHQGADPDEVVVFLNRENGSAWTRQILSTKGSHFIRAADIGNDGDMDIIGANWSGPYQPIEIWENQSEKSGPLPGRQGENVGRYFIPIIVHAGDVERWDKPVEVDLDFTPLLRKTGDAVSFNERLIRITEINDAAEIVDDSVRFQFDKAPDFDAGTNAKGTLIFLAGKKTPAHATRIYHVYLDTTGVPHSLPSFEPLVRVTDAVQYRQQESFKIEAQNATYYYHKQGAGFASIIDKDGNDWLGYRPGGGPAGEYRGIPNMGHPEGYCHPGKTVSSSKIICRGPLKVSLLSKSNDGKMQCLWDIFPACARLTVLKMRTPYWFLYEGTPGGNLDEDSDYCIRPGGPDGVRTPAKVKWDGDVSAPGGTGEWVCFGDGGRAIFLIHHEDDEQVDSYWPMQGQMTVFGFGRSGLNKFMEIVPAHFTIGLCESSSFADVAKTIRSAYSPLSVTVGSPQNEGQESSSLVTRDS
;
A
#
# COMPACT_ATOMS: atom_id res chain seq x y z
N MET A 1 -35.20 11.52 -62.49
CA MET A 1 -34.23 12.29 -61.69
C MET A 1 -33.95 11.47 -60.45
N CYS A 2 -32.88 10.67 -60.46
CA CYS A 2 -32.37 10.01 -59.27
C CYS A 2 -31.01 10.64 -59.01
N ALA A 3 -30.92 11.41 -57.92
CA ALA A 3 -29.70 12.06 -57.50
C ALA A 3 -28.84 11.03 -56.76
N GLU A 4 -27.63 10.79 -57.26
CA GLU A 4 -26.58 10.10 -56.52
C GLU A 4 -26.09 11.02 -55.41
N ILE A 5 -26.24 10.58 -54.16
CA ILE A 5 -25.62 11.20 -52.99
C ILE A 5 -24.23 10.55 -52.85
N VAL A 6 -23.20 11.28 -53.24
CA VAL A 6 -21.80 10.95 -52.91
C VAL A 6 -21.57 11.35 -51.46
N LEU A 7 -21.45 10.37 -50.58
CA LEU A 7 -21.06 10.57 -49.19
C LEU A 7 -19.54 10.76 -49.14
N LEU A 8 -19.07 12.01 -48.99
CA LEU A 8 -17.67 12.28 -48.64
C LEU A 8 -17.45 11.86 -47.18
N LEU A 9 -16.72 10.76 -46.97
CA LEU A 9 -16.09 10.46 -45.69
C LEU A 9 -14.96 11.47 -45.47
N ALA A 10 -15.23 12.48 -44.65
CA ALA A 10 -14.17 13.29 -44.05
C ALA A 10 -13.49 12.40 -42.98
N LEU A 11 -12.36 11.81 -43.33
CA LEU A 11 -11.41 11.28 -42.36
C LEU A 11 -10.89 12.46 -41.55
N SER A 12 -11.42 12.69 -40.35
CA SER A 12 -10.74 13.45 -39.34
C SER A 12 -9.48 12.68 -38.97
N LEU A 13 -8.32 13.16 -39.42
CA LEU A 13 -7.05 12.77 -38.82
C LEU A 13 -7.18 13.06 -37.31
N PRO A 14 -6.93 12.08 -36.42
CA PRO A 14 -6.88 12.39 -35.00
C PRO A 14 -5.76 13.40 -34.80
N VAL A 15 -6.13 14.59 -34.31
CA VAL A 15 -5.16 15.51 -33.73
C VAL A 15 -4.56 14.74 -32.56
N LEU A 16 -3.27 14.43 -32.62
CA LEU A 16 -2.52 13.76 -31.55
C LEU A 16 -2.65 14.63 -30.30
N ALA A 17 -3.36 14.13 -29.28
CA ALA A 17 -3.61 14.86 -28.06
C ALA A 17 -2.30 14.99 -27.26
N GLN A 18 -1.99 16.22 -26.84
CA GLN A 18 -0.97 16.51 -25.84
C GLN A 18 -1.45 16.03 -24.46
N VAL A 19 -0.53 15.67 -23.58
CA VAL A 19 -0.83 15.40 -22.17
C VAL A 19 -1.19 16.72 -21.49
N PRO A 20 -2.34 16.84 -20.81
CA PRO A 20 -2.68 18.05 -20.10
C PRO A 20 -1.81 18.18 -18.84
N PHE A 21 -1.13 19.31 -18.68
CA PHE A 21 -0.39 19.63 -17.47
C PHE A 21 -0.82 20.99 -16.92
N ASP A 22 -1.06 21.03 -15.62
CA ASP A 22 -1.18 22.27 -14.85
C ASP A 22 0.19 22.64 -14.26
N HIS A 23 0.50 23.93 -14.26
CA HIS A 23 1.77 24.42 -13.72
C HIS A 23 1.56 24.99 -12.31
N VAL A 24 2.16 24.33 -11.33
CA VAL A 24 2.03 24.64 -9.90
C VAL A 24 3.36 25.13 -9.35
N ILE A 25 3.34 26.28 -8.66
CA ILE A 25 4.50 26.74 -7.89
C ILE A 25 4.34 26.24 -6.46
N VAL A 26 5.21 25.31 -6.04
CA VAL A 26 5.26 24.77 -4.68
C VAL A 26 5.79 25.83 -3.72
N ASP A 27 6.93 26.44 -4.06
CA ASP A 27 7.55 27.52 -3.28
C ASP A 27 8.26 28.51 -4.22
N PRO A 28 7.78 29.76 -4.35
CA PRO A 28 8.45 30.76 -5.18
C PRO A 28 9.78 31.23 -4.58
N GLU A 29 9.99 31.04 -3.27
CA GLU A 29 11.14 31.51 -2.50
C GLU A 29 11.76 30.33 -1.72
N GLY A 30 11.88 29.18 -2.41
CA GLY A 30 12.50 27.95 -1.89
C GLY A 30 13.97 28.12 -1.50
N PRO A 31 14.65 27.02 -1.09
CA PRO A 31 16.09 27.05 -0.85
C PRO A 31 16.83 27.69 -2.01
N LYS A 32 17.73 28.62 -1.69
CA LYS A 32 18.55 29.27 -2.70
C LYS A 32 19.50 28.27 -3.34
N ASP A 33 19.67 28.38 -4.65
CA ASP A 33 20.48 27.48 -5.46
C ASP A 33 20.03 26.01 -5.24
N PRO A 34 18.78 25.65 -5.60
CA PRO A 34 18.18 24.35 -5.29
C PRO A 34 18.81 23.28 -6.18
N TRP A 35 19.88 22.66 -5.69
CA TRP A 35 20.63 21.68 -6.46
C TRP A 35 19.92 20.32 -6.47
N ALA A 36 19.54 19.82 -5.29
CA ALA A 36 18.91 18.51 -5.12
C ALA A 36 17.37 18.60 -5.08
N LYS A 37 16.71 17.66 -5.77
CA LYS A 37 15.25 17.44 -5.75
C LYS A 37 15.02 15.96 -5.51
N ILE A 38 14.19 15.65 -4.53
CA ILE A 38 13.90 14.28 -4.11
C ILE A 38 12.40 14.17 -3.87
N VAL A 39 11.81 13.01 -4.18
CA VAL A 39 10.37 12.78 -4.06
C VAL A 39 10.11 11.45 -3.36
N GLY A 40 9.19 11.44 -2.39
CA GLY A 40 8.78 10.23 -1.68
C GLY A 40 7.93 10.54 -0.45
N ASP A 41 7.22 9.54 0.08
CA ASP A 41 6.30 9.71 1.22
C ASP A 41 7.08 9.82 2.54
N ILE A 42 7.35 11.05 2.98
CA ILE A 42 8.12 11.33 4.19
C ILE A 42 7.26 11.10 5.45
N ASN A 43 5.98 11.46 5.39
CA ASN A 43 5.12 11.52 6.57
C ASN A 43 4.25 10.27 6.80
N GLY A 44 4.16 9.37 5.81
CA GLY A 44 3.44 8.11 5.88
C GLY A 44 1.96 8.21 5.52
N ASP A 45 1.56 9.26 4.82
CA ASP A 45 0.18 9.48 4.37
C ASP A 45 -0.13 8.87 3.01
N ALA A 46 0.85 8.18 2.40
CA ALA A 46 0.80 7.52 1.10
C ALA A 46 0.73 8.47 -0.10
N PHE A 47 1.04 9.76 0.07
CA PHE A 47 1.30 10.69 -1.01
C PHE A 47 2.79 11.03 -1.06
N PRO A 48 3.43 11.01 -2.24
CA PRO A 48 4.80 11.50 -2.36
C PRO A 48 4.89 12.98 -1.98
N ASP A 49 5.87 13.31 -1.14
CA ASP A 49 6.25 14.65 -0.77
C ASP A 49 7.48 15.11 -1.56
N VAL A 50 7.84 16.40 -1.45
CA VAL A 50 9.02 16.96 -2.12
C VAL A 50 10.08 17.37 -1.09
N VAL A 51 11.33 16.97 -1.31
CA VAL A 51 12.50 17.43 -0.55
C VAL A 51 13.44 18.20 -1.47
N ILE A 52 13.82 19.41 -1.07
CA ILE A 52 14.70 20.31 -1.82
C ILE A 52 15.94 20.63 -1.00
N GLY A 53 17.11 20.37 -1.58
CA GLY A 53 18.40 20.75 -1.01
C GLY A 53 19.01 21.96 -1.71
N GLY A 54 19.20 23.07 -0.98
CA GLY A 54 20.01 24.19 -1.47
C GLY A 54 21.50 23.86 -1.50
N ARG A 55 22.29 24.51 -2.36
CA ARG A 55 23.75 24.29 -2.53
C ARG A 55 24.57 24.18 -1.23
N VAL A 56 24.22 24.98 -0.23
CA VAL A 56 24.90 25.03 1.08
C VAL A 56 23.94 24.81 2.25
N GLY A 57 22.71 24.36 1.96
CA GLY A 57 21.57 24.39 2.87
C GLY A 57 20.60 25.56 2.61
N PRO A 58 19.38 25.49 3.15
CA PRO A 58 18.85 24.37 3.93
C PRO A 58 18.38 23.18 3.05
N LEU A 59 18.24 22.01 3.69
CA LEU A 59 17.47 20.85 3.19
C LEU A 59 16.05 20.94 3.75
N VAL A 60 15.07 20.99 2.86
CA VAL A 60 13.70 21.35 3.20
C VAL A 60 12.73 20.33 2.65
N TRP A 61 11.80 19.90 3.48
CA TRP A 61 10.66 19.07 3.12
C TRP A 61 9.40 19.90 2.92
N TYR A 62 8.62 19.57 1.88
CA TYR A 62 7.34 20.15 1.51
C TYR A 62 6.28 19.03 1.46
N ALA A 63 5.35 19.05 2.41
CA ALA A 63 4.34 18.01 2.53
C ALA A 63 3.14 18.25 1.58
N TYR A 64 2.84 17.30 0.70
CA TYR A 64 1.63 17.31 -0.13
C TYR A 64 0.37 17.11 0.73
N PRO A 65 -0.83 17.57 0.32
CA PRO A 65 -1.15 18.53 -0.74
C PRO A 65 -0.98 19.99 -0.31
N SER A 66 -0.67 20.24 0.96
CA SER A 66 -0.65 21.61 1.50
C SER A 66 0.62 22.39 1.16
N TRP A 67 1.65 21.69 0.67
CA TRP A 67 3.02 22.16 0.50
C TRP A 67 3.60 22.78 1.79
N SER A 68 3.19 22.26 2.95
CA SER A 68 3.67 22.76 4.23
C SER A 68 5.17 22.47 4.38
N LYS A 69 5.92 23.52 4.69
CA LYS A 69 7.38 23.51 4.70
C LYS A 69 7.95 23.19 6.08
N ALA A 70 8.92 22.27 6.14
CA ALA A 70 9.74 21.98 7.32
C ALA A 70 11.22 21.86 6.94
N VAL A 71 12.12 22.22 7.87
CA VAL A 71 13.57 22.12 7.65
C VAL A 71 14.07 20.80 8.22
N ILE A 72 14.63 19.95 7.36
CA ILE A 72 15.30 18.69 7.73
C ILE A 72 16.68 19.02 8.31
N ALA A 73 17.44 19.86 7.60
CA ALA A 73 18.78 20.27 8.00
C ALA A 73 19.07 21.71 7.56
N GLU A 74 19.79 22.46 8.39
CA GLU A 74 20.24 23.84 8.06
C GLU A 74 21.34 23.85 6.98
N GLY A 75 21.98 22.70 6.72
CA GLY A 75 23.08 22.52 5.78
C GLY A 75 24.02 21.41 6.27
N GLY A 76 25.24 21.37 5.72
CA GLY A 76 26.29 20.42 6.12
C GLY A 76 26.57 19.32 5.09
N TYR A 77 25.61 19.03 4.22
CA TYR A 77 25.81 18.24 3.01
C TYR A 77 26.51 19.08 1.91
N LYS A 78 27.09 18.41 0.93
CA LYS A 78 27.90 19.02 -0.14
C LYS A 78 27.74 18.24 -1.44
N THR A 79 26.69 18.51 -2.19
CA THR A 79 26.39 17.78 -3.43
C THR A 79 25.29 18.44 -4.23
N VAL A 80 25.07 17.95 -5.44
CA VAL A 80 23.92 18.27 -6.28
C VAL A 80 22.78 17.26 -6.18
N ASP A 81 23.01 16.10 -5.55
CA ASP A 81 22.10 14.96 -5.56
C ASP A 81 21.65 14.51 -4.17
N GLY A 82 20.58 13.73 -4.09
CA GLY A 82 20.03 13.19 -2.86
C GLY A 82 18.97 12.13 -3.15
N GLU A 83 18.93 11.09 -2.34
CA GLU A 83 18.04 9.95 -2.53
C GLU A 83 17.31 9.59 -1.23
N LEU A 84 16.17 8.91 -1.36
CA LEU A 84 15.38 8.40 -0.24
C LEU A 84 15.53 6.89 -0.11
N GLY A 85 15.61 6.40 1.12
CA GLY A 85 15.64 4.97 1.42
C GLY A 85 15.49 4.70 2.91
N ASP A 86 15.01 3.52 3.27
CA ASP A 86 14.98 3.05 4.67
C ASP A 86 16.38 2.57 5.04
N VAL A 87 17.22 3.47 5.56
CA VAL A 87 18.66 3.20 5.77
C VAL A 87 18.87 2.44 7.07
N ASP A 88 18.00 2.57 8.08
CA ASP A 88 18.15 1.88 9.35
C ASP A 88 17.17 0.70 9.59
N GLY A 89 16.31 0.43 8.61
CA GLY A 89 15.43 -0.74 8.57
C GLY A 89 14.20 -0.61 9.49
N ASP A 90 13.79 0.62 9.82
CA ASP A 90 12.69 0.88 10.74
C ASP A 90 11.32 1.09 10.04
N GLY A 91 11.32 1.12 8.71
CA GLY A 91 10.15 1.15 7.86
C GLY A 91 9.72 2.54 7.40
N ASP A 92 10.55 3.57 7.56
CA ASP A 92 10.35 4.88 6.92
C ASP A 92 11.54 5.37 6.11
N LEU A 93 11.30 6.39 5.27
CA LEU A 93 12.30 6.87 4.30
C LEU A 93 13.18 7.97 4.93
N ASP A 94 14.47 7.69 4.98
CA ASP A 94 15.54 8.62 5.31
C ASP A 94 16.04 9.39 4.09
N VAL A 95 16.69 10.54 4.31
CA VAL A 95 17.31 11.32 3.23
C VAL A 95 18.82 11.12 3.23
N VAL A 96 19.37 10.51 2.19
CA VAL A 96 20.81 10.41 1.98
C VAL A 96 21.28 11.54 1.06
N MET A 97 22.19 12.36 1.58
CA MET A 97 22.79 13.47 0.85
C MET A 97 24.28 13.27 0.69
N GLY A 98 24.79 13.79 -0.41
CA GLY A 98 26.20 13.86 -0.69
C GLY A 98 27.01 14.76 0.28
N GLY A 99 28.33 14.55 0.29
CA GLY A 99 29.09 14.67 1.56
C GLY A 99 28.93 13.43 2.45
N LEU A 100 28.15 12.44 1.96
CA LEU A 100 27.86 11.13 2.53
C LEU A 100 27.35 11.20 3.98
N ILE A 101 26.20 11.85 4.11
CA ILE A 101 25.44 12.04 5.34
C ILE A 101 24.00 11.59 5.07
N TRP A 102 23.47 10.72 5.91
CA TRP A 102 22.04 10.42 5.92
C TRP A 102 21.36 11.10 7.11
N TYR A 103 20.14 11.55 6.89
CA TYR A 103 19.30 12.22 7.88
C TYR A 103 18.16 11.28 8.25
N GLU A 104 18.14 10.87 9.51
CA GLU A 104 17.18 9.93 10.10
C GLU A 104 15.81 10.59 10.22
N ASN A 105 14.84 10.05 9.49
CA ASN A 105 13.46 10.44 9.61
C ASN A 105 12.97 10.02 11.01
N PRO A 106 12.40 10.94 11.81
CA PRO A 106 12.10 10.65 13.21
C PRO A 106 10.92 9.70 13.39
N ARG A 107 10.33 9.17 12.32
CA ARG A 107 9.24 8.19 12.39
C ARG A 107 9.82 6.82 12.82
N PRO A 108 8.94 5.83 13.03
CA PRO A 108 7.55 5.99 13.48
C PRO A 108 7.44 6.65 14.88
N GLY A 109 8.56 6.93 15.56
CA GLY A 109 8.61 7.41 16.95
C GLY A 109 8.33 8.91 17.16
N GLY A 110 8.29 9.69 16.09
CA GLY A 110 8.31 11.15 16.10
C GLY A 110 7.61 11.78 14.89
N ASN A 111 7.69 13.11 14.80
CA ASN A 111 7.05 13.89 13.75
C ASN A 111 8.14 14.48 12.84
N PRO A 112 8.13 14.21 11.52
CA PRO A 112 9.10 14.75 10.57
C PRO A 112 9.18 16.29 10.54
N ALA A 113 8.10 16.99 10.91
CA ALA A 113 8.05 18.46 11.03
C ALA A 113 8.46 18.97 12.42
N GLY A 114 8.82 18.08 13.36
CA GLY A 114 9.05 18.39 14.77
C GLY A 114 10.37 19.09 15.08
N GLY A 115 11.30 19.13 14.13
CA GLY A 115 12.62 19.73 14.27
C GLY A 115 13.61 19.19 13.24
N LEU A 116 14.89 19.53 13.41
CA LEU A 116 15.97 19.02 12.57
C LEU A 116 16.13 17.51 12.78
N TRP A 117 16.38 16.80 11.68
CA TRP A 117 16.59 15.36 11.68
C TRP A 117 17.99 15.03 12.20
N LYS A 118 18.16 13.81 12.70
CA LYS A 118 19.45 13.35 13.23
C LYS A 118 20.34 12.96 12.06
N ALA A 119 21.50 13.60 11.96
CA ALA A 119 22.47 13.34 10.90
C ALA A 119 23.46 12.24 11.31
N HIS A 120 23.69 11.32 10.40
CA HIS A 120 24.67 10.23 10.51
C HIS A 120 25.65 10.31 9.35
N LYS A 121 26.94 10.16 9.65
CA LYS A 121 27.99 10.33 8.64
C LYS A 121 28.48 8.97 8.19
N ILE A 122 28.24 8.66 6.92
CA ILE A 122 28.78 7.48 6.22
C ILE A 122 30.29 7.69 5.99
N ALA A 123 30.65 8.80 5.35
CA ALA A 123 32.05 9.15 5.07
C ALA A 123 32.25 10.66 4.90
N ASP A 124 33.50 11.12 4.72
CA ASP A 124 33.82 12.49 4.28
C ASP A 124 34.27 12.46 2.82
N HIS A 125 33.29 12.39 1.92
CA HIS A 125 33.53 12.18 0.50
C HIS A 125 32.81 13.24 -0.34
N PRO A 126 33.53 13.98 -1.21
CA PRO A 126 32.87 14.80 -2.22
C PRO A 126 32.10 13.91 -3.19
N THR A 127 30.84 14.26 -3.45
CA THR A 127 29.95 13.49 -4.31
C THR A 127 29.17 14.44 -5.18
N HIS A 128 29.17 14.18 -6.48
CA HIS A 128 28.28 14.86 -7.40
C HIS A 128 26.97 14.10 -7.48
N ASP A 129 27.05 12.81 -7.81
CA ASP A 129 25.92 11.91 -8.01
C ASP A 129 25.92 10.82 -6.94
N LEU A 130 24.73 10.41 -6.48
CA LEU A 130 24.55 9.26 -5.60
C LEU A 130 23.32 8.43 -5.95
N GLU A 131 23.41 7.12 -5.71
CA GLU A 131 22.30 6.18 -5.86
C GLU A 131 22.26 5.22 -4.65
N LEU A 132 21.07 4.71 -4.34
CA LEU A 132 20.84 3.73 -3.28
C LEU A 132 20.32 2.40 -3.84
N GLY A 133 20.75 1.28 -3.27
CA GLY A 133 20.21 -0.04 -3.60
C GLY A 133 20.87 -1.16 -2.81
N ASP A 134 20.18 -2.28 -2.62
CA ASP A 134 20.74 -3.50 -2.04
C ASP A 134 21.61 -4.21 -3.10
N LEU A 135 22.93 -4.01 -3.02
CA LEU A 135 23.88 -4.48 -4.04
C LEU A 135 24.46 -5.86 -3.73
N ASP A 136 24.36 -6.37 -2.50
CA ASP A 136 24.82 -7.73 -2.18
C ASP A 136 23.69 -8.70 -1.78
N GLY A 137 22.45 -8.23 -1.72
CA GLY A 137 21.25 -9.02 -1.51
C GLY A 137 21.03 -9.38 -0.04
N ASP A 138 21.57 -8.61 0.90
CA ASP A 138 21.45 -8.86 2.34
C ASP A 138 20.23 -8.16 2.98
N GLY A 139 19.57 -7.27 2.23
CA GLY A 139 18.37 -6.55 2.62
C GLY A 139 18.61 -5.15 3.21
N ASP A 140 19.87 -4.75 3.41
CA ASP A 140 20.25 -3.38 3.79
C ASP A 140 20.53 -2.55 2.52
N LEU A 141 20.42 -1.22 2.59
CA LEU A 141 20.66 -0.34 1.44
C LEU A 141 22.13 0.09 1.37
N ASP A 142 22.76 -0.18 0.23
CA ASP A 142 24.11 0.30 -0.07
C ASP A 142 24.07 1.62 -0.83
N VAL A 143 25.21 2.33 -0.85
CA VAL A 143 25.34 3.63 -1.50
C VAL A 143 26.38 3.56 -2.62
N VAL A 144 26.04 4.06 -3.80
CA VAL A 144 27.01 4.26 -4.89
C VAL A 144 27.17 5.73 -5.17
N THR A 145 28.42 6.20 -5.28
CA THR A 145 28.70 7.61 -5.53
C THR A 145 29.72 7.82 -6.62
N ARG A 146 29.57 8.94 -7.32
CA ARG A 146 30.54 9.42 -8.30
C ARG A 146 30.72 10.93 -8.16
N ASP A 147 31.95 11.40 -8.28
CA ASP A 147 32.24 12.83 -8.29
C ASP A 147 32.24 13.36 -9.74
N GLN A 148 32.23 14.69 -9.90
CA GLN A 148 32.25 15.32 -11.20
C GLN A 148 33.68 15.55 -11.69
N SER A 149 33.80 15.60 -13.00
CA SER A 149 35.05 15.69 -13.71
C SER A 149 35.28 17.05 -14.38
N GLU A 150 34.19 17.76 -14.63
CA GLU A 150 34.15 19.02 -15.35
C GLU A 150 34.63 20.20 -14.49
N PHE A 151 34.72 21.38 -15.11
CA PHE A 151 35.23 22.61 -14.50
C PHE A 151 36.67 22.53 -13.94
N GLY A 152 37.45 21.54 -14.41
CA GLY A 152 38.87 21.38 -14.09
C GLY A 152 39.17 20.57 -12.83
N HIS A 153 38.15 19.97 -12.19
CA HIS A 153 38.29 19.20 -10.94
C HIS A 153 38.87 17.80 -11.14
N LYS A 154 38.53 17.17 -12.27
CA LYS A 154 38.97 15.83 -12.67
C LYS A 154 38.74 14.69 -11.66
N ALA A 155 37.58 14.61 -11.01
CA ALA A 155 37.35 13.63 -9.93
C ALA A 155 36.42 12.45 -10.28
N GLY A 156 35.65 12.53 -11.37
CA GLY A 156 34.68 11.48 -11.77
C GLY A 156 35.23 10.31 -12.58
N ASN A 157 36.51 9.98 -12.40
CA ASN A 157 37.14 8.78 -12.96
C ASN A 157 37.15 7.60 -11.98
N ARG A 158 36.34 7.68 -10.91
CA ARG A 158 36.18 6.65 -9.90
C ARG A 158 34.72 6.52 -9.50
N ILE A 159 34.25 5.27 -9.38
CA ILE A 159 32.98 4.91 -8.74
C ILE A 159 33.32 4.43 -7.34
N HIS A 160 32.61 4.93 -6.34
CA HIS A 160 32.76 4.55 -4.94
C HIS A 160 31.50 3.79 -4.51
N LEU A 161 31.68 2.58 -4.01
CA LEU A 161 30.63 1.71 -3.50
C LEU A 161 30.79 1.61 -1.99
N TRP A 162 29.73 1.88 -1.26
CA TRP A 162 29.71 1.87 0.20
C TRP A 162 28.73 0.81 0.64
N ARG A 163 29.26 -0.35 1.04
CA ARG A 163 28.41 -1.41 1.61
C ARG A 163 27.99 -1.03 3.01
N GLN A 164 26.71 -1.17 3.33
CA GLN A 164 26.22 -1.04 4.69
C GLN A 164 26.63 -2.26 5.52
N ASP A 165 27.24 -2.01 6.69
CA ASP A 165 27.59 -3.03 7.67
C ASP A 165 26.78 -2.81 8.96
N ALA A 166 26.64 -3.87 9.75
CA ALA A 166 25.91 -3.82 11.01
C ALA A 166 26.36 -2.68 11.95
N GLY A 167 25.37 -1.93 12.46
CA GLY A 167 25.54 -0.89 13.48
C GLY A 167 26.07 0.43 12.94
N ASP A 168 25.52 0.91 11.82
CA ASP A 168 25.87 2.17 11.14
C ASP A 168 27.36 2.24 10.80
N LYS A 169 27.87 1.17 10.19
CA LYS A 169 29.23 1.08 9.68
C LYS A 169 29.18 0.87 8.19
N TRP A 170 30.23 1.29 7.50
CA TRP A 170 30.26 1.28 6.05
C TRP A 170 31.63 0.82 5.56
N THR A 171 31.66 -0.05 4.56
CA THR A 171 32.89 -0.54 3.92
C THR A 171 32.96 -0.05 2.47
N GLU A 172 34.06 0.62 2.12
CA GLU A 172 34.26 1.21 0.78
C GLU A 172 34.97 0.24 -0.17
N LYS A 173 34.47 0.19 -1.41
CA LYS A 173 35.20 -0.28 -2.61
C LYS A 173 35.25 0.85 -3.62
N VAL A 174 36.41 0.99 -4.27
CA VAL A 174 36.62 1.96 -5.36
C VAL A 174 36.92 1.23 -6.66
N ILE A 175 36.25 1.65 -7.74
CA ILE A 175 36.44 1.14 -9.09
C ILE A 175 36.93 2.27 -9.99
N ASP A 176 38.00 2.02 -10.75
CA ASP A 176 38.46 2.95 -11.77
C ASP A 176 37.49 2.94 -12.97
N CYS A 177 37.09 4.12 -13.42
CA CYS A 177 36.18 4.27 -14.54
C CYS A 177 36.59 5.41 -15.49
N PRO A 178 36.04 5.45 -16.72
CA PRO A 178 36.14 6.63 -17.54
C PRO A 178 35.65 7.87 -16.81
N HIS A 179 36.32 8.98 -17.07
CA HIS A 179 35.94 10.29 -16.58
C HIS A 179 34.54 10.71 -17.04
N GLY A 180 33.85 11.48 -16.20
CA GLY A 180 32.51 11.99 -16.49
C GLY A 180 31.73 12.29 -15.23
N GLU A 181 30.41 12.25 -15.35
CA GLU A 181 29.40 12.43 -14.29
C GLU A 181 28.18 11.53 -14.53
N SER A 182 27.24 11.56 -13.59
CA SER A 182 26.06 10.72 -13.51
C SER A 182 26.36 9.26 -13.27
N ILE A 183 25.39 8.59 -12.68
CA ILE A 183 25.37 7.18 -12.35
C ILE A 183 23.91 6.74 -12.31
N ALA A 184 23.65 5.49 -12.64
CA ALA A 184 22.34 4.86 -12.48
C ALA A 184 22.54 3.39 -12.08
N LEU A 185 21.52 2.79 -11.48
CA LEU A 185 21.49 1.38 -11.14
C LEU A 185 20.49 0.63 -12.02
N GLY A 186 20.81 -0.62 -12.37
CA GLY A 186 19.92 -1.52 -13.11
C GLY A 186 20.52 -2.90 -13.32
N ASP A 187 19.70 -3.94 -13.31
CA ASP A 187 20.12 -5.33 -13.54
C ASP A 187 20.33 -5.59 -15.04
N MET A 188 21.49 -5.18 -15.56
CA MET A 188 21.71 -5.02 -17.00
C MET A 188 21.77 -6.35 -17.73
N ASP A 189 22.20 -7.41 -17.06
CA ASP A 189 22.33 -8.76 -17.63
C ASP A 189 21.28 -9.77 -17.16
N LYS A 190 20.35 -9.33 -16.30
CA LYS A 190 19.22 -10.10 -15.79
C LYS A 190 19.62 -11.26 -14.88
N ASP A 191 20.72 -11.13 -14.14
CA ASP A 191 21.13 -12.09 -13.14
C ASP A 191 20.54 -11.82 -11.74
N GLY A 192 19.86 -10.70 -11.58
CA GLY A 192 19.11 -10.33 -10.38
C GLY A 192 19.92 -9.51 -9.38
N ASP A 193 21.09 -8.97 -9.76
CA ASP A 193 21.79 -7.93 -9.01
C ASP A 193 21.73 -6.58 -9.74
N PRO A 194 21.53 -5.46 -9.02
CA PRO A 194 21.70 -4.15 -9.63
C PRO A 194 23.17 -3.91 -10.01
N ASP A 195 23.41 -3.59 -11.28
CA ASP A 195 24.70 -3.14 -11.82
C ASP A 195 24.80 -1.62 -11.79
N VAL A 196 26.03 -1.11 -11.97
CA VAL A 196 26.29 0.33 -12.08
C VAL A 196 26.45 0.76 -13.53
N VAL A 197 25.63 1.70 -14.00
CA VAL A 197 25.68 2.24 -15.36
C VAL A 197 26.22 3.67 -15.35
N ILE A 198 27.21 3.96 -16.19
CA ILE A 198 27.76 5.30 -16.40
C ILE A 198 28.05 5.57 -17.88
N GLY A 199 27.52 6.66 -18.43
CA GLY A 199 27.72 7.00 -19.84
C GLY A 199 27.53 5.77 -20.74
N GLY A 200 28.53 5.41 -21.56
CA GLY A 200 28.48 4.23 -22.44
C GLY A 200 29.03 2.91 -21.87
N VAL A 201 29.11 2.75 -20.55
CA VAL A 201 29.68 1.56 -19.87
C VAL A 201 28.79 1.15 -18.69
N TRP A 202 28.56 -0.14 -18.50
CA TRP A 202 27.99 -0.69 -17.27
C TRP A 202 29.01 -1.59 -16.56
N TYR A 203 28.93 -1.71 -15.24
CA TYR A 203 29.85 -2.45 -14.39
C TYR A 203 29.10 -3.56 -13.67
N GLU A 204 29.45 -4.79 -14.01
CA GLU A 204 28.80 -6.01 -13.53
C GLU A 204 29.01 -6.23 -12.04
N ASN A 205 27.92 -6.21 -11.29
CA ASN A 205 27.88 -6.67 -9.92
C ASN A 205 27.86 -8.22 -9.90
N THR A 206 28.37 -8.80 -8.83
CA THR A 206 28.33 -10.27 -8.63
C THR A 206 27.93 -10.60 -7.20
N ARG A 207 27.18 -9.69 -6.55
CA ARG A 207 26.82 -9.69 -5.12
C ARG A 207 27.98 -9.77 -4.13
N ASP A 208 29.16 -9.30 -4.51
CA ASP A 208 30.29 -9.09 -3.60
C ASP A 208 30.84 -7.69 -3.83
N ILE A 209 30.25 -6.71 -3.17
CA ILE A 209 30.60 -5.29 -3.37
C ILE A 209 32.09 -5.07 -3.15
N VAL A 210 32.65 -5.66 -2.08
CA VAL A 210 34.01 -5.38 -1.62
C VAL A 210 35.07 -6.10 -2.47
N ASN A 211 34.91 -7.40 -2.69
CA ASN A 211 35.93 -8.23 -3.36
C ASN A 211 35.56 -8.61 -4.80
N GLY A 212 34.34 -8.30 -5.23
CA GLY A 212 33.86 -8.53 -6.58
C GLY A 212 34.71 -7.85 -7.65
N PRO A 213 34.69 -8.40 -8.88
CA PRO A 213 35.54 -7.93 -9.97
C PRO A 213 35.07 -6.60 -10.56
N TRP A 214 33.76 -6.32 -10.53
CA TRP A 214 33.16 -5.13 -11.15
C TRP A 214 33.61 -4.93 -12.59
N SER A 215 33.35 -5.94 -13.42
CA SER A 215 33.83 -5.96 -14.80
C SER A 215 33.07 -4.92 -15.63
N GLY A 216 33.79 -4.00 -16.27
CA GLY A 216 33.18 -2.97 -17.12
C GLY A 216 32.89 -3.48 -18.53
N HIS A 217 31.64 -3.34 -18.98
CA HIS A 217 31.13 -3.72 -20.29
C HIS A 217 30.71 -2.47 -21.07
N ARG A 218 31.43 -2.17 -22.16
CA ARG A 218 31.16 -0.99 -22.98
C ARG A 218 30.07 -1.30 -24.01
N PHE A 219 28.99 -0.55 -23.97
CA PHE A 219 27.92 -0.63 -24.97
C PHE A 219 27.92 0.54 -25.96
N GLY A 220 28.52 1.67 -25.59
CA GLY A 220 28.54 2.87 -26.41
C GLY A 220 29.79 3.71 -26.24
N GLN A 221 30.04 4.57 -27.23
CA GLN A 221 30.94 5.71 -27.06
C GLN A 221 30.10 6.95 -26.85
N TRP A 222 30.23 7.55 -25.67
CA TRP A 222 29.50 8.74 -25.29
C TRP A 222 30.46 9.82 -24.76
N HIS A 223 30.00 11.06 -24.78
CA HIS A 223 30.71 12.19 -24.19
C HIS A 223 30.79 12.03 -22.66
N PRO A 224 31.88 12.48 -21.98
CA PRO A 224 32.02 12.35 -20.52
C PRO A 224 30.92 13.00 -19.67
N SER A 225 30.44 14.18 -20.06
CA SER A 225 29.29 14.84 -19.42
C SER A 225 28.02 14.25 -19.99
N ALA A 226 27.36 13.42 -19.18
CA ALA A 226 26.11 12.79 -19.53
C ALA A 226 25.24 12.63 -18.30
N THR A 227 23.93 12.66 -18.50
CA THR A 227 22.97 12.08 -17.56
C THR A 227 22.56 10.71 -18.08
N VAL A 228 22.43 9.74 -17.18
CA VAL A 228 22.03 8.37 -17.50
C VAL A 228 20.71 8.01 -16.82
N GLN A 229 19.86 7.27 -17.52
CA GLN A 229 18.67 6.59 -17.01
C GLN A 229 18.60 5.17 -17.56
N VAL A 230 18.04 4.25 -16.79
CA VAL A 230 17.85 2.85 -17.17
C VAL A 230 16.35 2.53 -17.16
N ALA A 231 15.83 2.03 -18.28
CA ALA A 231 14.42 1.64 -18.40
C ALA A 231 14.21 0.71 -19.61
N ASP A 232 13.13 -0.07 -19.63
CA ASP A 232 12.72 -0.85 -20.81
C ASP A 232 11.93 0.05 -21.78
N ILE A 233 12.62 0.67 -22.74
CA ILE A 233 12.03 1.69 -23.63
C ILE A 233 11.13 1.07 -24.70
N ASN A 234 11.43 -0.16 -25.11
CA ASN A 234 10.72 -0.85 -26.19
C ASN A 234 9.74 -1.95 -25.70
N GLY A 235 9.67 -2.19 -24.39
CA GLY A 235 8.77 -3.16 -23.78
C GLY A 235 9.16 -4.62 -24.03
N ASP A 236 10.45 -4.90 -24.27
CA ASP A 236 10.94 -6.24 -24.57
C ASP A 236 11.47 -7.01 -23.35
N GLY A 237 11.37 -6.39 -22.17
CA GLY A 237 11.75 -6.91 -20.88
C GLY A 237 13.26 -6.84 -20.61
N ARG A 238 14.05 -6.10 -21.39
CA ARG A 238 15.48 -5.85 -21.12
C ARG A 238 15.70 -4.38 -20.76
N PRO A 239 16.61 -4.09 -19.82
CA PRO A 239 16.89 -2.71 -19.44
C PRO A 239 17.71 -2.00 -20.52
N ASP A 240 17.10 -1.03 -21.17
CA ASP A 240 17.77 -0.12 -22.09
C ASP A 240 18.40 1.07 -21.34
N VAL A 241 19.27 1.82 -22.02
CA VAL A 241 19.93 2.99 -21.41
C VAL A 241 19.63 4.26 -22.20
N VAL A 242 19.15 5.31 -21.53
CA VAL A 242 18.97 6.64 -22.12
C VAL A 242 20.11 7.55 -21.68
N LEU A 243 20.75 8.21 -22.65
CA LEU A 243 21.85 9.15 -22.41
C LEU A 243 21.54 10.52 -23.00
N SER A 244 21.72 11.56 -22.18
CA SER A 244 21.71 12.95 -22.59
C SER A 244 23.11 13.58 -22.49
N PRO A 245 23.39 14.70 -23.17
CA PRO A 245 24.61 15.47 -22.98
C PRO A 245 24.38 16.63 -22.00
N SER A 246 25.23 16.77 -20.99
CA SER A 246 25.05 17.71 -19.85
C SER A 246 26.21 18.71 -19.70
N GLU A 247 26.00 19.77 -18.90
CA GLU A 247 27.02 20.70 -18.38
C GLU A 247 27.79 21.67 -19.30
N LEU A 248 27.91 21.42 -20.61
CA LEU A 248 28.76 22.19 -21.53
C LEU A 248 27.98 23.12 -22.47
N GLY A 249 27.47 24.23 -21.92
CA GLY A 249 26.79 25.28 -22.70
C GLY A 249 27.55 25.73 -23.96
N GLY A 250 26.81 25.91 -25.06
CA GLY A 250 27.32 26.25 -26.38
C GLY A 250 27.90 25.09 -27.19
N GLN A 251 27.91 23.87 -26.66
CA GLN A 251 28.28 22.65 -27.38
C GLN A 251 27.05 21.82 -27.71
N PHE A 252 27.09 21.09 -28.83
CA PHE A 252 25.94 20.33 -29.33
C PHE A 252 26.33 18.88 -29.60
N TYR A 253 25.48 17.97 -29.14
CA TYR A 253 25.63 16.53 -29.28
C TYR A 253 24.26 15.91 -29.63
N LYS A 254 23.97 14.72 -29.11
CA LYS A 254 22.74 13.97 -29.33
C LYS A 254 22.17 13.48 -27.99
N LEU A 255 20.86 13.26 -27.95
CA LEU A 255 20.15 12.53 -26.91
C LEU A 255 19.65 11.22 -27.53
N SER A 256 20.03 10.09 -26.95
CA SER A 256 19.83 8.75 -27.52
C SER A 256 19.39 7.76 -26.46
N TRP A 257 18.67 6.72 -26.88
CA TRP A 257 18.49 5.49 -26.10
C TRP A 257 19.21 4.33 -26.77
N PHE A 258 19.70 3.37 -25.98
CA PHE A 258 20.49 2.23 -26.41
C PHE A 258 19.73 0.96 -26.08
N GLU A 259 19.30 0.25 -27.13
CA GLU A 259 18.57 -1.02 -27.04
C GLU A 259 19.51 -2.13 -26.59
N ALA A 260 19.20 -2.74 -25.45
CA ALA A 260 19.94 -3.86 -24.90
C ALA A 260 19.77 -5.09 -25.80
N PRO A 261 20.86 -5.78 -26.18
CA PRO A 261 20.74 -7.04 -26.91
C PRO A 261 20.39 -8.19 -25.94
N SER A 262 20.17 -9.40 -26.47
CA SER A 262 19.85 -10.56 -25.62
C SER A 262 21.01 -10.98 -24.69
N ASP A 263 22.27 -10.81 -25.11
CA ASP A 263 23.45 -10.95 -24.25
C ASP A 263 24.20 -9.61 -24.19
N PRO A 264 23.94 -8.77 -23.17
CA PRO A 264 24.50 -7.42 -23.06
C PRO A 264 26.02 -7.38 -22.82
N LYS A 265 26.64 -8.53 -22.52
CA LYS A 265 28.09 -8.68 -22.33
C LYS A 265 28.82 -8.94 -23.66
N LYS A 266 28.14 -9.48 -24.67
CA LYS A 266 28.78 -9.94 -25.93
C LYS A 266 28.24 -9.28 -27.18
N ASP A 267 26.95 -9.01 -27.20
CA ASP A 267 26.26 -8.56 -28.40
C ASP A 267 26.28 -7.03 -28.50
N HIS A 268 26.00 -6.54 -29.71
CA HIS A 268 26.00 -5.11 -29.99
C HIS A 268 24.69 -4.46 -29.56
N TRP A 269 24.80 -3.43 -28.73
CA TRP A 269 23.71 -2.53 -28.42
C TRP A 269 23.37 -1.67 -29.63
N LYS A 270 22.08 -1.43 -29.85
CA LYS A 270 21.61 -0.62 -30.97
C LYS A 270 21.21 0.76 -30.48
N GLU A 271 21.90 1.77 -30.99
CA GLU A 271 21.58 3.17 -30.67
C GLU A 271 20.38 3.65 -31.48
N HIS A 272 19.47 4.35 -30.80
CA HIS A 272 18.36 5.09 -31.36
C HIS A 272 18.48 6.57 -30.94
N VAL A 273 18.65 7.45 -31.92
CA VAL A 273 18.78 8.89 -31.68
C VAL A 273 17.38 9.51 -31.56
N LEU A 274 17.07 10.13 -30.42
CA LEU A 274 15.82 10.90 -30.26
C LEU A 274 15.98 12.32 -30.80
N VAL A 275 17.09 12.99 -30.46
CA VAL A 275 17.37 14.36 -30.86
C VAL A 275 18.84 14.55 -31.23
N GLU A 276 19.09 15.10 -32.41
CA GLU A 276 20.41 15.56 -32.83
C GLU A 276 20.26 16.70 -33.87
N PRO A 277 20.90 17.86 -33.68
CA PRO A 277 21.69 18.26 -32.52
C PRO A 277 20.82 18.66 -31.31
N ILE A 278 21.36 18.47 -30.10
CA ILE A 278 20.83 19.03 -28.84
C ILE A 278 21.97 19.70 -28.07
N GLU A 279 21.70 20.82 -27.40
CA GLU A 279 22.71 21.52 -26.61
C GLU A 279 23.10 20.68 -25.37
N CYS A 280 24.39 20.70 -25.02
CA CYS A 280 24.98 19.90 -23.94
C CYS A 280 24.65 20.49 -22.55
N VAL A 281 23.38 20.75 -22.25
CA VAL A 281 22.93 21.36 -20.99
C VAL A 281 21.76 20.58 -20.37
N ILE A 282 21.62 19.31 -20.73
CA ILE A 282 20.52 18.45 -20.30
C ILE A 282 20.89 17.74 -18.99
N HIS A 283 20.77 18.45 -17.87
CA HIS A 283 21.03 17.90 -16.53
C HIS A 283 19.77 17.39 -15.80
N GLY A 284 18.60 17.51 -16.43
CA GLY A 284 17.40 16.81 -16.00
C GLY A 284 17.04 15.77 -17.05
N LEU A 285 16.99 14.50 -16.65
CA LEU A 285 16.58 13.39 -17.50
C LEU A 285 15.87 12.36 -16.61
N VAL A 286 14.63 12.02 -16.95
CA VAL A 286 13.85 10.97 -16.27
C VAL A 286 13.09 10.14 -17.30
N THR A 287 12.87 8.87 -16.99
CA THR A 287 12.07 7.94 -17.80
C THR A 287 10.91 7.40 -16.98
N ALA A 288 9.69 7.58 -17.47
CA ALA A 288 8.46 7.13 -16.81
C ALA A 288 7.32 7.03 -17.84
N ASP A 289 6.27 6.26 -17.57
CA ASP A 289 5.03 6.28 -18.36
C ASP A 289 4.21 7.52 -17.98
N ILE A 290 4.37 8.61 -18.74
CA ILE A 290 3.81 9.92 -18.39
C ILE A 290 2.31 9.97 -18.70
N ASN A 291 1.86 9.30 -19.76
CA ASN A 291 0.46 9.34 -20.18
C ASN A 291 -0.34 8.07 -19.80
N GLY A 292 0.25 7.14 -19.06
CA GLY A 292 -0.39 5.92 -18.58
C GLY A 292 -0.73 4.93 -19.68
N ASP A 293 -0.01 4.96 -20.81
CA ASP A 293 -0.28 4.09 -21.96
C ASP A 293 0.53 2.78 -21.96
N GLY A 294 1.35 2.59 -20.93
CA GLY A 294 2.20 1.42 -20.70
C GLY A 294 3.52 1.47 -21.44
N MET A 295 3.82 2.54 -22.19
CA MET A 295 5.13 2.75 -22.82
C MET A 295 5.95 3.75 -22.01
N ILE A 296 7.25 3.47 -21.85
CA ILE A 296 8.14 4.39 -21.15
C ILE A 296 8.43 5.61 -22.03
N ASP A 297 8.15 6.78 -21.49
CA ASP A 297 8.45 8.09 -22.08
C ASP A 297 9.77 8.64 -21.57
N VAL A 298 10.29 9.67 -22.26
CA VAL A 298 11.51 10.38 -21.86
C VAL A 298 11.17 11.83 -21.56
N VAL A 299 11.53 12.31 -20.37
CA VAL A 299 11.42 13.73 -20.02
C VAL A 299 12.81 14.29 -19.81
N TYR A 300 13.07 15.47 -20.35
CA TYR A 300 14.34 16.15 -20.14
C TYR A 300 14.15 17.64 -19.87
N SER A 301 15.14 18.26 -19.25
CA SER A 301 15.19 19.71 -19.05
C SER A 301 16.55 20.30 -19.41
N GLU A 302 16.52 21.39 -20.17
CA GLU A 302 17.67 22.26 -20.41
C GLU A 302 17.91 23.16 -19.19
N MET A 303 19.17 23.29 -18.79
CA MET A 303 19.55 24.25 -17.75
C MET A 303 19.57 25.67 -18.31
N HIS A 304 19.19 26.65 -17.47
CA HIS A 304 19.16 28.09 -17.79
C HIS A 304 20.49 28.76 -18.22
N GLN A 305 21.57 27.99 -18.36
CA GLN A 305 22.84 28.46 -18.91
C GLN A 305 22.96 28.18 -20.42
N GLY A 306 21.98 27.48 -21.00
CA GLY A 306 21.89 27.18 -22.42
C GLY A 306 21.46 28.39 -23.26
N ALA A 307 21.24 28.15 -24.54
CA ALA A 307 20.68 29.15 -25.44
C ALA A 307 19.14 29.16 -25.34
N ASP A 308 18.57 30.32 -24.99
CA ASP A 308 17.13 30.51 -24.93
C ASP A 308 16.39 30.08 -26.24
N PRO A 309 15.19 29.47 -26.14
CA PRO A 309 14.50 29.11 -24.91
C PRO A 309 15.08 27.85 -24.24
N ASP A 310 15.20 27.86 -22.91
CA ASP A 310 15.57 26.65 -22.15
C ASP A 310 14.31 25.80 -21.91
N GLU A 311 14.20 24.64 -22.55
CA GLU A 311 12.96 23.86 -22.54
C GLU A 311 12.92 22.73 -21.50
N VAL A 312 11.75 22.52 -20.91
CA VAL A 312 11.38 21.26 -20.23
C VAL A 312 10.43 20.51 -21.15
N VAL A 313 10.76 19.27 -21.51
CA VAL A 313 10.16 18.57 -22.63
C VAL A 313 9.83 17.13 -22.27
N VAL A 314 8.63 16.69 -22.65
CA VAL A 314 8.20 15.29 -22.65
C VAL A 314 8.26 14.75 -24.08
N PHE A 315 8.91 13.62 -24.25
CA PHE A 315 8.85 12.78 -25.45
C PHE A 315 7.99 11.55 -25.17
N LEU A 316 6.75 11.60 -25.64
CA LEU A 316 5.81 10.49 -25.50
C LEU A 316 6.13 9.40 -26.52
N ASN A 317 6.36 8.19 -26.06
CA ASN A 317 6.60 7.01 -26.86
C ASN A 317 5.32 6.59 -27.58
N ARG A 318 5.41 6.23 -28.87
CA ARG A 318 4.23 5.87 -29.69
C ARG A 318 4.32 4.50 -30.33
N GLU A 319 5.54 4.00 -30.49
CA GLU A 319 5.82 2.76 -31.21
C GLU A 319 7.03 2.06 -30.59
N ASN A 320 7.00 1.78 -29.29
CA ASN A 320 8.05 1.02 -28.58
C ASN A 320 9.48 1.56 -28.88
N GLY A 321 9.63 2.87 -28.79
CA GLY A 321 10.89 3.58 -29.00
C GLY A 321 11.22 3.95 -30.44
N SER A 322 10.42 3.53 -31.45
CA SER A 322 10.66 3.89 -32.87
C SER A 322 10.00 5.18 -33.32
N ALA A 323 9.03 5.71 -32.57
CA ALA A 323 8.35 6.97 -32.85
C ALA A 323 8.00 7.71 -31.56
N TRP A 324 8.14 9.03 -31.59
CA TRP A 324 7.99 9.89 -30.42
C TRP A 324 7.15 11.13 -30.72
N THR A 325 6.34 11.56 -29.76
CA THR A 325 5.62 12.86 -29.79
C THR A 325 6.26 13.82 -28.81
N ARG A 326 6.76 14.95 -29.30
CA ARG A 326 7.40 15.98 -28.48
C ARG A 326 6.37 16.97 -27.93
N GLN A 327 6.44 17.26 -26.64
CA GLN A 327 5.64 18.28 -25.96
C GLN A 327 6.51 19.14 -25.05
N ILE A 328 6.43 20.46 -25.20
CA ILE A 328 7.14 21.41 -24.33
C ILE A 328 6.22 21.78 -23.16
N LEU A 329 6.72 21.64 -21.94
CA LEU A 329 6.04 22.01 -20.69
C LEU A 329 6.43 23.41 -20.20
N SER A 330 7.70 23.79 -20.39
CA SER A 330 8.23 25.08 -19.98
C SER A 330 9.33 25.55 -20.93
N THR A 331 9.55 26.86 -20.98
CA THR A 331 10.63 27.53 -21.73
C THR A 331 11.55 28.34 -20.80
N LYS A 332 11.61 27.96 -19.51
CA LYS A 332 12.42 28.63 -18.48
C LYS A 332 13.51 27.73 -17.89
N GLY A 333 13.67 26.54 -18.45
CA GLY A 333 14.61 25.53 -18.02
C GLY A 333 14.28 24.90 -16.69
N SER A 334 15.04 23.86 -16.35
CA SER A 334 15.08 23.27 -15.01
C SER A 334 16.42 22.55 -14.82
N HIS A 335 16.70 22.15 -13.60
CA HIS A 335 17.87 21.35 -13.25
C HIS A 335 17.41 20.15 -12.45
N PHE A 336 17.87 18.96 -12.85
CA PHE A 336 17.72 17.76 -12.02
C PHE A 336 16.25 17.49 -11.63
N ILE A 337 15.41 17.29 -12.66
CA ILE A 337 13.98 17.01 -12.49
C ILE A 337 13.77 15.62 -11.87
N ARG A 338 12.61 15.42 -11.25
CA ARG A 338 12.10 14.10 -10.83
C ARG A 338 10.69 13.90 -11.38
N ALA A 339 10.29 12.65 -11.53
CA ALA A 339 8.92 12.28 -11.87
C ALA A 339 8.34 11.35 -10.81
N ALA A 340 7.09 11.59 -10.40
CA ALA A 340 6.37 10.78 -9.43
C ALA A 340 4.86 11.08 -9.50
N ASP A 341 4.04 10.15 -9.03
CA ASP A 341 2.60 10.31 -8.85
C ASP A 341 2.32 11.02 -7.50
N ILE A 342 2.54 12.33 -7.43
CA ILE A 342 2.48 13.12 -6.18
C ILE A 342 1.03 13.18 -5.66
N GLY A 343 0.05 13.19 -6.56
CA GLY A 343 -1.38 13.13 -6.25
C GLY A 343 -1.91 11.73 -5.89
N ASN A 344 -1.13 10.67 -6.13
CA ASN A 344 -1.57 9.27 -6.08
C ASN A 344 -2.85 9.02 -6.89
N ASP A 345 -3.00 9.72 -8.02
CA ASP A 345 -4.13 9.63 -8.94
C ASP A 345 -3.82 8.77 -10.19
N GLY A 346 -2.55 8.37 -10.33
CA GLY A 346 -2.09 7.37 -11.28
C GLY A 346 -1.48 7.95 -12.55
N ASP A 347 -1.26 9.27 -12.62
CA ASP A 347 -0.43 9.88 -13.64
C ASP A 347 0.87 10.44 -13.04
N MET A 348 1.89 10.61 -13.89
CA MET A 348 3.21 11.03 -13.42
C MET A 348 3.35 12.55 -13.54
N ASP A 349 3.59 13.20 -12.41
CA ASP A 349 3.94 14.61 -12.32
C ASP A 349 5.43 14.81 -12.53
N ILE A 350 5.84 16.02 -12.89
CA ILE A 350 7.25 16.39 -13.03
C ILE A 350 7.55 17.56 -12.09
N ILE A 351 8.55 17.39 -11.21
CA ILE A 351 9.04 18.44 -10.29
C ILE A 351 10.39 18.95 -10.77
N GLY A 352 10.62 20.26 -10.63
CA GLY A 352 11.88 20.89 -11.02
C GLY A 352 12.14 22.24 -10.37
N ALA A 353 13.35 22.73 -10.58
CA ALA A 353 13.76 24.12 -10.32
C ALA A 353 15.10 24.37 -11.01
N ASN A 354 15.40 25.60 -11.43
CA ASN A 354 16.74 25.95 -11.87
C ASN A 354 17.74 25.93 -10.70
N TRP A 355 18.96 25.48 -10.96
CA TRP A 355 20.00 25.32 -9.92
C TRP A 355 20.57 26.64 -9.38
N SER A 356 20.33 27.77 -10.05
CA SER A 356 20.72 29.10 -9.61
C SER A 356 19.98 30.18 -10.43
N GLY A 357 20.44 31.42 -10.30
CA GLY A 357 19.94 32.54 -11.09
C GLY A 357 18.72 33.22 -10.46
N PRO A 358 18.14 34.22 -11.16
CA PRO A 358 17.02 35.00 -10.65
C PRO A 358 15.67 34.26 -10.73
N TYR A 359 15.58 33.16 -11.48
CA TYR A 359 14.36 32.36 -11.62
C TYR A 359 14.62 30.93 -11.17
N GLN A 360 14.34 30.66 -9.89
CA GLN A 360 14.53 29.34 -9.25
C GLN A 360 13.35 28.93 -8.34
N PRO A 361 12.07 29.19 -8.71
CA PRO A 361 10.95 28.63 -7.95
C PRO A 361 11.00 27.10 -7.95
N ILE A 362 10.41 26.48 -6.94
CA ILE A 362 10.13 25.05 -6.92
C ILE A 362 8.81 24.83 -7.66
N GLU A 363 8.86 24.13 -8.79
CA GLU A 363 7.76 24.05 -9.76
C GLU A 363 7.38 22.60 -10.04
N ILE A 364 6.08 22.34 -10.13
CA ILE A 364 5.51 21.08 -10.58
C ILE A 364 4.73 21.33 -11.86
N TRP A 365 4.92 20.45 -12.84
CA TRP A 365 3.98 20.24 -13.93
C TRP A 365 3.12 19.04 -13.54
N GLU A 366 1.95 19.35 -12.98
CA GLU A 366 0.98 18.40 -12.47
C GLU A 366 0.19 17.84 -13.65
N ASN A 367 0.26 16.53 -13.85
CA ASN A 367 -0.45 15.89 -14.93
C ASN A 367 -1.95 15.86 -14.60
N GLN A 368 -2.78 16.10 -15.61
CA GLN A 368 -4.23 16.20 -15.46
C GLN A 368 -4.93 15.19 -16.34
N SER A 369 -4.24 14.09 -16.65
CA SER A 369 -4.77 13.06 -17.53
C SER A 369 -5.88 12.34 -16.78
N GLU A 370 -7.14 12.67 -17.09
CA GLU A 370 -8.26 11.84 -16.65
C GLU A 370 -7.97 10.40 -17.07
N LYS A 371 -8.03 9.44 -16.13
CA LYS A 371 -7.85 8.00 -16.37
C LYS A 371 -8.41 7.64 -17.73
N SER A 372 -7.53 7.53 -18.73
CA SER A 372 -7.94 6.95 -19.98
C SER A 372 -8.12 5.47 -19.66
N GLY A 373 -9.37 5.06 -19.52
CA GLY A 373 -9.71 3.65 -19.42
C GLY A 373 -9.02 2.88 -20.56
N PRO A 374 -8.84 1.56 -20.42
CA PRO A 374 -8.13 0.78 -21.44
C PRO A 374 -8.68 1.11 -22.83
N LEU A 375 -7.76 1.45 -23.74
CA LEU A 375 -8.07 1.84 -25.11
C LEU A 375 -9.13 0.91 -25.73
N PRO A 376 -10.13 1.45 -26.46
CA PRO A 376 -11.05 0.62 -27.22
C PRO A 376 -10.29 -0.05 -28.38
N GLY A 377 -9.96 -1.33 -28.21
CA GLY A 377 -9.62 -2.26 -29.28
C GLY A 377 -8.23 -2.11 -29.90
N ARG A 378 -7.24 -2.81 -29.32
CA ARG A 378 -6.17 -3.42 -30.11
C ARG A 378 -6.48 -4.92 -30.23
N GLN A 379 -7.03 -5.33 -31.38
CA GLN A 379 -6.92 -6.71 -31.83
C GLN A 379 -5.47 -6.94 -32.26
N GLY A 380 -4.69 -7.54 -31.38
CA GLY A 380 -3.29 -7.87 -31.62
C GLY A 380 -2.73 -8.56 -30.38
N GLU A 381 -2.93 -9.89 -30.33
CA GLU A 381 -2.26 -10.85 -29.44
C GLU A 381 -2.40 -10.61 -27.91
N ASN A 382 -3.53 -11.06 -27.34
CA ASN A 382 -3.69 -11.32 -25.90
C ASN A 382 -2.76 -12.47 -25.46
N VAL A 383 -1.48 -12.19 -25.24
CA VAL A 383 -0.54 -13.13 -24.63
C VAL A 383 -0.33 -12.71 -23.18
N GLY A 384 -0.81 -13.53 -22.22
CA GLY A 384 -0.31 -13.50 -20.84
C GLY A 384 -1.23 -12.99 -19.72
N ARG A 385 -2.41 -12.43 -19.99
CA ARG A 385 -3.33 -11.98 -18.92
C ARG A 385 -4.16 -13.14 -18.37
N TYR A 386 -4.02 -13.41 -17.07
CA TYR A 386 -4.76 -14.44 -16.35
C TYR A 386 -5.69 -13.85 -15.30
N PHE A 387 -6.86 -14.48 -15.12
CA PHE A 387 -7.75 -14.19 -14.01
C PHE A 387 -8.23 -15.48 -13.32
N ILE A 388 -8.59 -15.36 -12.04
CA ILE A 388 -9.20 -16.42 -11.24
C ILE A 388 -10.67 -16.04 -11.02
N PRO A 389 -11.65 -16.79 -11.54
CA PRO A 389 -13.05 -16.51 -11.24
C PRO A 389 -13.39 -16.98 -9.82
N ILE A 390 -14.04 -16.12 -9.05
CA ILE A 390 -14.58 -16.38 -7.72
C ILE A 390 -16.10 -16.22 -7.80
N ILE A 391 -16.83 -17.30 -7.53
CA ILE A 391 -18.29 -17.33 -7.54
C ILE A 391 -18.77 -17.35 -6.09
N VAL A 392 -19.51 -16.32 -5.70
CA VAL A 392 -20.04 -16.14 -4.34
C VAL A 392 -21.55 -16.36 -4.35
N HIS A 393 -22.01 -17.40 -3.65
CA HIS A 393 -23.42 -17.70 -3.47
C HIS A 393 -23.88 -17.25 -2.07
N ALA A 394 -24.95 -16.45 -2.03
CA ALA A 394 -25.49 -15.91 -0.79
C ALA A 394 -26.13 -16.97 0.13
N GLY A 395 -26.49 -18.13 -0.41
CA GLY A 395 -27.29 -19.15 0.28
C GLY A 395 -28.70 -18.65 0.59
N ASP A 396 -29.36 -19.17 1.61
CA ASP A 396 -30.76 -18.84 1.95
C ASP A 396 -30.92 -17.51 2.70
N VAL A 397 -29.83 -16.75 2.86
CA VAL A 397 -29.76 -15.54 3.68
C VAL A 397 -29.37 -14.34 2.82
N GLU A 398 -30.15 -13.27 2.91
CA GLU A 398 -29.78 -11.98 2.33
C GLU A 398 -28.57 -11.40 3.05
N ARG A 399 -27.58 -10.91 2.29
CA ARG A 399 -26.30 -10.41 2.81
C ARG A 399 -26.16 -8.91 2.64
N TRP A 400 -25.43 -8.29 3.56
CA TRP A 400 -25.08 -6.87 3.55
C TRP A 400 -23.60 -6.71 3.79
N ASP A 401 -22.85 -6.26 2.77
CA ASP A 401 -21.39 -6.03 2.81
C ASP A 401 -20.64 -7.17 3.54
N LYS A 402 -21.07 -8.42 3.32
CA LYS A 402 -20.52 -9.59 4.00
C LYS A 402 -19.09 -9.80 3.50
N PRO A 403 -18.08 -9.88 4.40
CA PRO A 403 -16.73 -10.23 3.98
C PRO A 403 -16.72 -11.59 3.28
N VAL A 404 -16.09 -11.61 2.12
CA VAL A 404 -15.69 -12.81 1.38
C VAL A 404 -14.21 -13.01 1.68
N GLU A 405 -13.85 -14.19 2.17
CA GLU A 405 -12.48 -14.56 2.49
C GLU A 405 -12.13 -15.80 1.68
N VAL A 406 -11.07 -15.73 0.88
CA VAL A 406 -10.69 -16.79 -0.07
C VAL A 406 -9.19 -17.02 0.02
N ASP A 407 -8.79 -18.23 0.38
CA ASP A 407 -7.38 -18.64 0.31
C ASP A 407 -6.98 -18.82 -1.15
N LEU A 408 -5.94 -18.11 -1.57
CA LEU A 408 -5.40 -18.14 -2.92
C LEU A 408 -3.90 -18.45 -2.88
N ASP A 409 -3.44 -19.16 -3.92
CA ASP A 409 -2.03 -19.41 -4.19
C ASP A 409 -1.70 -18.86 -5.58
N PHE A 410 -1.03 -17.70 -5.62
CA PHE A 410 -0.62 -17.07 -6.87
C PHE A 410 0.69 -17.64 -7.41
N THR A 411 1.41 -18.48 -6.64
CA THR A 411 2.70 -19.05 -7.04
C THR A 411 2.66 -19.77 -8.40
N PRO A 412 1.65 -20.63 -8.70
CA PRO A 412 1.59 -21.30 -10.00
C PRO A 412 1.30 -20.35 -11.16
N LEU A 413 0.66 -19.20 -10.90
CA LEU A 413 0.40 -18.19 -11.91
C LEU A 413 1.65 -17.36 -12.19
N LEU A 414 2.37 -16.93 -11.16
CA LEU A 414 3.64 -16.21 -11.28
C LEU A 414 4.68 -17.03 -12.06
N ARG A 415 4.77 -18.35 -11.80
CA ARG A 415 5.65 -19.26 -12.58
C ARG A 415 5.27 -19.36 -14.06
N LYS A 416 3.99 -19.13 -14.40
CA LYS A 416 3.53 -19.14 -15.81
C LYS A 416 3.82 -17.82 -16.52
N THR A 417 4.01 -16.73 -15.78
CA THR A 417 4.31 -15.40 -16.30
C THR A 417 5.81 -15.15 -16.45
N GLY A 418 6.66 -15.97 -15.82
CA GLY A 418 8.13 -15.96 -15.94
C GLY A 418 8.81 -15.71 -14.59
N ASP A 419 10.10 -16.07 -14.49
CA ASP A 419 10.84 -16.14 -13.22
C ASP A 419 11.18 -14.76 -12.58
N ALA A 420 10.79 -13.63 -13.21
CA ALA A 420 11.13 -12.27 -12.75
C ALA A 420 9.99 -11.51 -12.04
N VAL A 421 8.76 -12.06 -11.98
CA VAL A 421 7.63 -11.36 -11.34
C VAL A 421 7.45 -11.86 -9.91
N SER A 422 7.91 -11.07 -8.94
CA SER A 422 7.58 -11.27 -7.52
C SER A 422 6.15 -10.78 -7.24
N PHE A 423 5.42 -11.53 -6.42
CA PHE A 423 4.07 -11.15 -6.03
C PHE A 423 4.07 -9.82 -5.29
N ASN A 424 3.21 -8.91 -5.75
CA ASN A 424 2.85 -7.70 -5.07
C ASN A 424 1.32 -7.58 -5.08
N GLU A 425 0.72 -7.14 -3.98
CA GLU A 425 -0.72 -6.87 -3.91
C GLU A 425 -1.21 -5.87 -4.97
N ARG A 426 -0.31 -4.98 -5.47
CA ARG A 426 -0.55 -4.08 -6.61
C ARG A 426 -0.91 -4.80 -7.91
N LEU A 427 -0.50 -6.05 -8.05
CA LEU A 427 -0.82 -6.88 -9.22
C LEU A 427 -2.28 -7.36 -9.19
N ILE A 428 -2.96 -7.26 -8.03
CA ILE A 428 -4.34 -7.72 -7.88
C ILE A 428 -5.31 -6.62 -8.30
N ARG A 429 -6.18 -6.98 -9.25
CA ARG A 429 -7.43 -6.25 -9.51
C ARG A 429 -8.60 -7.19 -9.35
N ILE A 430 -9.65 -6.72 -8.67
CA ILE A 430 -10.91 -7.47 -8.58
C ILE A 430 -11.98 -6.69 -9.34
N THR A 431 -12.65 -7.37 -10.26
CA THR A 431 -13.87 -6.86 -10.88
C THR A 431 -15.03 -7.78 -10.57
N GLU A 432 -16.19 -7.20 -10.35
CA GLU A 432 -17.45 -7.93 -10.38
C GLU A 432 -18.01 -7.92 -11.79
N ILE A 433 -18.53 -9.06 -12.23
CA ILE A 433 -19.22 -9.21 -13.50
C ILE A 433 -20.62 -9.81 -13.31
N ASN A 434 -21.51 -9.57 -14.28
CA ASN A 434 -22.82 -10.21 -14.34
C ASN A 434 -22.77 -11.51 -15.17
N ASP A 435 -23.90 -12.21 -15.26
CA ASP A 435 -24.04 -13.46 -16.04
C ASP A 435 -23.79 -13.29 -17.55
N ALA A 436 -23.80 -12.06 -18.06
CA ALA A 436 -23.47 -11.72 -19.44
C ALA A 436 -21.99 -11.34 -19.63
N ALA A 437 -21.15 -11.52 -18.60
CA ALA A 437 -19.75 -11.12 -18.54
C ALA A 437 -19.52 -9.61 -18.68
N GLU A 438 -20.53 -8.79 -18.40
CA GLU A 438 -20.38 -7.33 -18.34
C GLU A 438 -19.91 -6.93 -16.95
N ILE A 439 -19.01 -5.94 -16.89
CA ILE A 439 -18.49 -5.37 -15.64
C ILE A 439 -19.63 -4.67 -14.88
N VAL A 440 -19.81 -5.08 -13.62
CA VAL A 440 -20.76 -4.49 -12.66
C VAL A 440 -20.06 -3.50 -11.73
N ASP A 441 -18.85 -3.84 -11.30
CA ASP A 441 -17.98 -3.01 -10.46
C ASP A 441 -16.53 -3.33 -10.84
N ASP A 442 -15.77 -2.37 -11.33
CA ASP A 442 -14.37 -2.54 -11.74
C ASP A 442 -13.37 -2.09 -10.67
N SER A 443 -13.88 -1.75 -9.47
CA SER A 443 -13.17 -1.11 -8.36
C SER A 443 -13.43 -1.80 -7.03
N VAL A 444 -13.57 -3.13 -7.04
CA VAL A 444 -13.93 -3.90 -5.84
C VAL A 444 -12.82 -3.79 -4.80
N ARG A 445 -13.14 -3.15 -3.67
CA ARG A 445 -12.25 -2.98 -2.53
C ARG A 445 -11.81 -4.31 -1.95
N PHE A 446 -10.50 -4.48 -1.79
CA PHE A 446 -9.93 -5.71 -1.27
C PHE A 446 -8.77 -5.48 -0.30
N GLN A 447 -8.36 -6.57 0.32
CA GLN A 447 -7.19 -6.73 1.17
C GLN A 447 -6.64 -8.13 0.92
N PHE A 448 -5.33 -8.31 0.94
CA PHE A 448 -4.69 -9.63 0.85
C PHE A 448 -3.84 -9.87 2.10
N ASP A 449 -4.27 -10.82 2.92
CA ASP A 449 -3.55 -11.23 4.12
C ASP A 449 -2.54 -12.32 3.75
N LYS A 450 -1.25 -11.96 3.71
CA LYS A 450 -0.14 -12.87 3.44
C LYS A 450 -0.12 -14.06 4.42
N ALA A 451 0.14 -15.27 3.91
CA ALA A 451 0.33 -16.45 4.75
C ALA A 451 1.57 -16.30 5.66
N PRO A 452 1.65 -17.00 6.81
CA PRO A 452 2.80 -16.88 7.72
C PRO A 452 4.16 -17.25 7.10
N ASP A 453 4.17 -18.10 6.08
CA ASP A 453 5.33 -18.53 5.30
C ASP A 453 5.39 -17.88 3.92
N PHE A 454 4.66 -16.78 3.71
CA PHE A 454 4.61 -16.06 2.44
C PHE A 454 6.01 -15.65 1.97
N ASP A 455 6.25 -15.87 0.67
CA ASP A 455 7.42 -15.40 -0.05
C ASP A 455 6.99 -14.93 -1.42
N ALA A 456 7.36 -13.71 -1.80
CA ALA A 456 6.84 -13.07 -3.00
C ALA A 456 7.21 -13.83 -4.29
N GLY A 457 8.37 -14.48 -4.34
CA GLY A 457 8.81 -15.22 -5.54
C GLY A 457 8.42 -16.71 -5.53
N THR A 458 8.35 -17.32 -4.35
CA THR A 458 8.33 -18.79 -4.22
C THR A 458 7.13 -19.35 -3.47
N ASN A 459 6.38 -18.54 -2.72
CA ASN A 459 5.21 -18.94 -1.95
C ASN A 459 4.22 -17.78 -1.78
N ALA A 460 3.62 -17.34 -2.88
CA ALA A 460 2.67 -16.23 -2.93
C ALA A 460 1.26 -16.65 -2.48
N LYS A 461 1.16 -17.20 -1.26
CA LYS A 461 -0.09 -17.65 -0.65
C LYS A 461 -0.63 -16.63 0.34
N GLY A 462 -1.95 -16.54 0.40
CA GLY A 462 -2.63 -15.69 1.38
C GLY A 462 -4.13 -15.76 1.24
N THR A 463 -4.81 -15.00 2.08
CA THR A 463 -6.27 -14.89 2.07
C THR A 463 -6.66 -13.57 1.42
N LEU A 464 -7.33 -13.63 0.28
CA LEU A 464 -7.96 -12.49 -0.35
C LEU A 464 -9.29 -12.17 0.33
N ILE A 465 -9.47 -10.91 0.70
CA ILE A 465 -10.61 -10.40 1.46
C ILE A 465 -11.24 -9.26 0.67
N PHE A 466 -12.55 -9.34 0.42
CA PHE A 466 -13.32 -8.25 -0.18
C PHE A 466 -14.77 -8.29 0.34
N LEU A 467 -15.55 -7.24 0.10
CA LEU A 467 -16.95 -7.20 0.55
C LEU A 467 -17.89 -7.63 -0.58
N ALA A 468 -18.81 -8.54 -0.29
CA ALA A 468 -19.86 -8.96 -1.22
C ALA A 468 -20.95 -7.88 -1.37
N GLY A 469 -20.56 -6.65 -1.73
CA GLY A 469 -21.32 -5.41 -1.96
C GLY A 469 -22.53 -5.10 -1.07
N LYS A 470 -23.07 -3.88 -1.21
CA LYS A 470 -24.05 -3.33 -0.26
C LYS A 470 -25.21 -4.27 0.06
N LYS A 471 -25.85 -4.87 -0.94
CA LYS A 471 -26.95 -5.83 -0.77
C LYS A 471 -26.84 -7.00 -1.74
N THR A 472 -26.79 -8.22 -1.22
CA THR A 472 -26.87 -9.45 -2.02
C THR A 472 -28.12 -10.25 -1.61
N PRO A 473 -29.15 -10.37 -2.47
CA PRO A 473 -30.36 -11.12 -2.16
C PRO A 473 -30.10 -12.58 -1.79
N ALA A 474 -30.99 -13.18 -1.00
CA ALA A 474 -30.97 -14.63 -0.78
C ALA A 474 -31.04 -15.38 -2.12
N HIS A 475 -30.31 -16.48 -2.21
CA HIS A 475 -30.12 -17.35 -3.39
C HIS A 475 -29.45 -16.66 -4.59
N ALA A 476 -29.02 -15.40 -4.46
CA ALA A 476 -28.27 -14.74 -5.51
C ALA A 476 -26.84 -15.27 -5.61
N THR A 477 -26.30 -15.20 -6.82
CA THR A 477 -24.90 -15.49 -7.14
C THR A 477 -24.25 -14.20 -7.61
N ARG A 478 -23.02 -13.95 -7.17
CA ARG A 478 -22.16 -12.86 -7.65
C ARG A 478 -20.86 -13.46 -8.16
N ILE A 479 -20.37 -12.92 -9.26
CA ILE A 479 -19.19 -13.45 -9.94
C ILE A 479 -18.13 -12.36 -9.92
N TYR A 480 -16.94 -12.72 -9.46
CA TYR A 480 -15.80 -11.83 -9.39
C TYR A 480 -14.65 -12.43 -10.20
N HIS A 481 -13.92 -11.59 -10.91
CA HIS A 481 -12.65 -11.97 -11.52
C HIS A 481 -11.51 -11.32 -10.76
N VAL A 482 -10.58 -12.14 -10.29
CA VAL A 482 -9.33 -11.69 -9.67
C VAL A 482 -8.23 -11.77 -10.72
N TYR A 483 -7.85 -10.62 -11.24
CA TYR A 483 -6.76 -10.49 -12.20
C TYR A 483 -5.44 -10.41 -11.45
N LEU A 484 -4.42 -11.03 -12.04
CA LEU A 484 -3.03 -10.81 -11.67
C LEU A 484 -2.37 -10.14 -12.89
N ASP A 485 -2.17 -8.83 -12.84
CA ASP A 485 -1.46 -8.14 -13.92
C ASP A 485 0.04 -8.32 -13.71
N THR A 486 0.70 -9.01 -14.64
CA THR A 486 2.14 -9.28 -14.60
C THR A 486 2.89 -8.56 -15.72
N THR A 487 2.25 -7.60 -16.39
CA THR A 487 2.78 -6.94 -17.61
C THR A 487 3.75 -5.79 -17.32
N GLY A 488 4.11 -5.55 -16.06
CA GLY A 488 5.09 -4.51 -15.70
C GLY A 488 4.60 -3.07 -15.82
N VAL A 489 3.37 -2.86 -16.31
CA VAL A 489 2.71 -1.54 -16.32
C VAL A 489 2.23 -1.24 -14.89
N PRO A 490 2.66 -0.14 -14.26
CA PRO A 490 2.20 0.23 -12.92
C PRO A 490 0.70 0.58 -13.01
N HIS A 491 -0.17 -0.34 -12.62
CA HIS A 491 -1.52 0.08 -12.25
C HIS A 491 -1.41 0.95 -11.00
N SER A 492 -2.04 2.14 -11.01
CA SER A 492 -2.30 2.92 -9.79
C SER A 492 -2.81 1.95 -8.72
N LEU A 493 -2.26 2.00 -7.50
CA LEU A 493 -2.82 1.27 -6.37
C LEU A 493 -4.34 1.43 -6.40
N PRO A 494 -5.12 0.37 -6.18
CA PRO A 494 -6.48 0.55 -5.73
C PRO A 494 -6.40 1.20 -4.33
N SER A 495 -6.18 2.52 -4.29
CA SER A 495 -6.14 3.30 -3.06
C SER A 495 -7.58 3.42 -2.59
N PHE A 496 -7.90 2.53 -1.67
CA PHE A 496 -9.20 2.47 -1.06
C PHE A 496 -9.13 3.22 0.26
N GLU A 497 -10.00 4.21 0.43
CA GLU A 497 -10.28 4.74 1.77
C GLU A 497 -10.51 3.57 2.75
N PRO A 498 -9.65 3.42 3.78
CA PRO A 498 -9.75 2.34 4.75
C PRO A 498 -11.09 2.40 5.49
N LEU A 499 -11.82 1.29 5.44
CA LEU A 499 -13.03 1.09 6.25
C LEU A 499 -12.70 0.61 7.67
N VAL A 500 -11.46 0.16 7.88
CA VAL A 500 -10.88 -0.18 9.18
C VAL A 500 -9.51 0.49 9.29
N ARG A 501 -9.29 1.26 10.36
CA ARG A 501 -8.00 1.88 10.70
C ARG A 501 -7.59 1.42 12.09
N VAL A 502 -6.31 1.18 12.30
CA VAL A 502 -5.77 0.82 13.62
C VAL A 502 -4.61 1.74 13.97
N THR A 503 -4.63 2.26 15.19
CA THR A 503 -3.52 2.98 15.82
C THR A 503 -3.02 2.14 17.00
N ASP A 504 -1.76 1.73 16.95
CA ASP A 504 -1.11 1.01 18.05
C ASP A 504 -0.57 1.99 19.11
N ALA A 505 -0.21 1.46 20.27
CA ALA A 505 0.45 2.13 21.38
C ALA A 505 -0.31 3.32 21.99
N VAL A 506 -1.63 3.39 21.80
CA VAL A 506 -2.44 4.43 22.45
C VAL A 506 -2.60 4.11 23.93
N GLN A 507 -2.62 5.14 24.78
CA GLN A 507 -2.95 4.99 26.20
C GLN A 507 -4.46 5.13 26.39
N TYR A 508 -5.13 4.06 26.80
CA TYR A 508 -6.54 4.08 27.13
C TYR A 508 -6.76 3.45 28.50
N ARG A 509 -7.42 4.18 29.41
CA ARG A 509 -7.77 3.71 30.76
C ARG A 509 -6.61 3.03 31.52
N GLN A 510 -5.42 3.64 31.45
CA GLN A 510 -4.17 3.21 32.09
C GLN A 510 -3.54 1.93 31.51
N GLN A 511 -3.92 1.51 30.31
CA GLN A 511 -3.20 0.49 29.55
C GLN A 511 -2.88 0.93 28.14
N GLU A 512 -1.73 0.43 27.67
CA GLU A 512 -1.42 0.43 26.25
C GLU A 512 -2.45 -0.41 25.49
N SER A 513 -2.99 0.17 24.43
CA SER A 513 -4.14 -0.35 23.71
C SER A 513 -3.98 -0.18 22.21
N PHE A 514 -4.73 -0.98 21.44
CA PHE A 514 -5.03 -0.68 20.04
C PHE A 514 -6.31 0.16 20.01
N LYS A 515 -6.29 1.31 19.31
CA LYS A 515 -7.50 2.03 18.90
C LYS A 515 -7.85 1.55 17.50
N ILE A 516 -9.06 1.03 17.29
CA ILE A 516 -9.50 0.53 16.00
C ILE A 516 -10.74 1.31 15.59
N GLU A 517 -10.66 2.03 14.48
CA GLU A 517 -11.76 2.82 13.92
C GLU A 517 -12.36 2.04 12.76
N ALA A 518 -13.59 1.57 12.93
CA ALA A 518 -14.36 0.87 11.92
C ALA A 518 -15.63 1.67 11.56
N GLN A 519 -16.31 1.28 10.50
CA GLN A 519 -17.47 2.01 9.98
C GLN A 519 -18.60 2.21 11.01
N ASN A 520 -18.85 1.24 11.89
CA ASN A 520 -19.94 1.33 12.87
C ASN A 520 -19.51 1.62 14.31
N ALA A 521 -18.22 1.50 14.65
CA ALA A 521 -17.73 1.70 16.00
C ALA A 521 -16.23 2.01 16.06
N THR A 522 -15.82 2.68 17.14
CA THR A 522 -14.42 2.75 17.58
C THR A 522 -14.19 1.80 18.74
N TYR A 523 -13.21 0.92 18.63
CA TYR A 523 -12.84 -0.05 19.66
C TYR A 523 -11.56 0.39 20.36
N TYR A 524 -11.49 0.17 21.68
CA TYR A 524 -10.23 0.20 22.42
C TYR A 524 -9.93 -1.18 22.99
N TYR A 525 -8.84 -1.79 22.53
CA TYR A 525 -8.42 -3.12 22.93
C TYR A 525 -7.19 -3.08 23.82
N HIS A 526 -7.31 -3.50 25.08
CA HIS A 526 -6.20 -3.51 26.02
C HIS A 526 -5.19 -4.63 25.70
N LYS A 527 -3.96 -4.28 25.31
CA LYS A 527 -2.96 -5.24 24.82
C LYS A 527 -2.59 -6.30 25.85
N GLN A 528 -2.54 -5.92 27.13
CA GLN A 528 -2.17 -6.85 28.20
C GLN A 528 -3.37 -7.56 28.84
N GLY A 529 -4.58 -7.07 28.56
CA GLY A 529 -5.84 -7.65 29.00
C GLY A 529 -6.43 -8.66 28.03
N ALA A 530 -6.06 -8.58 26.74
CA ALA A 530 -6.61 -9.39 25.66
C ALA A 530 -8.15 -9.26 25.51
N GLY A 531 -8.68 -8.06 25.72
CA GLY A 531 -10.11 -7.77 25.64
C GLY A 531 -10.39 -6.29 25.33
N PHE A 532 -11.57 -6.03 24.78
CA PHE A 532 -12.06 -4.68 24.53
C PHE A 532 -12.48 -4.01 25.84
N ALA A 533 -11.92 -2.83 26.08
CA ALA A 533 -12.29 -1.94 27.17
C ALA A 533 -13.45 -1.01 26.77
N SER A 534 -13.59 -0.74 25.48
CA SER A 534 -14.56 0.22 24.95
C SER A 534 -15.02 -0.18 23.56
N ILE A 535 -16.31 0.02 23.29
CA ILE A 535 -16.93 -0.02 21.95
C ILE A 535 -17.78 1.25 21.86
N ILE A 536 -17.26 2.25 21.18
CA ILE A 536 -17.88 3.57 21.06
C ILE A 536 -18.63 3.64 19.74
N ASP A 537 -19.94 3.90 19.79
CA ASP A 537 -20.73 4.07 18.58
C ASP A 537 -20.54 5.44 17.92
N LYS A 538 -21.16 5.66 16.75
CA LYS A 538 -21.10 6.92 16.01
C LYS A 538 -21.65 8.14 16.75
N ASP A 539 -22.47 7.92 17.79
CA ASP A 539 -23.04 8.99 18.60
C ASP A 539 -22.19 9.26 19.87
N GLY A 540 -21.08 8.54 20.04
CA GLY A 540 -20.13 8.70 21.13
C GLY A 540 -20.46 7.89 22.38
N ASN A 541 -21.45 6.99 22.33
CA ASN A 541 -21.84 6.17 23.47
C ASN A 541 -20.94 4.94 23.59
N ASP A 542 -20.43 4.66 24.80
CA ASP A 542 -19.56 3.51 25.05
C ASP A 542 -20.36 2.30 25.59
N TRP A 543 -20.49 1.28 24.75
CA TRP A 543 -21.28 0.07 25.01
C TRP A 543 -20.63 -0.88 26.02
N LEU A 544 -19.41 -0.59 26.48
CA LEU A 544 -18.70 -1.30 27.55
C LEU A 544 -18.39 -0.37 28.72
N GLY A 545 -17.65 0.70 28.49
CA GLY A 545 -17.34 1.71 29.52
C GLY A 545 -16.39 1.24 30.61
N TYR A 546 -15.39 0.39 30.29
CA TYR A 546 -14.37 -0.02 31.25
C TYR A 546 -13.63 1.20 31.82
N ARG A 547 -13.38 1.16 33.12
CA ARG A 547 -12.46 2.08 33.81
C ARG A 547 -11.89 1.41 35.06
N PRO A 548 -10.66 1.74 35.47
CA PRO A 548 -10.08 1.19 36.70
C PRO A 548 -10.92 1.55 37.94
N GLY A 549 -11.15 0.57 38.81
CA GLY A 549 -11.99 0.69 40.00
C GLY A 549 -13.50 0.70 39.74
N GLY A 550 -14.28 0.78 40.83
CA GLY A 550 -15.72 1.00 40.77
C GLY A 550 -16.58 -0.25 40.53
N GLY A 551 -16.02 -1.45 40.59
CA GLY A 551 -16.76 -2.71 40.44
C GLY A 551 -17.63 -2.73 39.18
N PRO A 552 -18.96 -2.95 39.29
CA PRO A 552 -19.85 -2.99 38.14
C PRO A 552 -20.01 -1.64 37.41
N ALA A 553 -19.61 -0.54 38.04
CA ALA A 553 -19.58 0.76 37.39
C ALA A 553 -18.32 0.97 36.51
N GLY A 554 -17.34 0.07 36.53
CA GLY A 554 -16.09 0.24 35.81
C GLY A 554 -15.29 -1.03 35.62
N GLU A 555 -14.56 -1.45 36.65
CA GLU A 555 -13.49 -2.46 36.53
C GLU A 555 -13.94 -3.87 36.13
N TYR A 556 -15.24 -4.19 36.22
CA TYR A 556 -15.79 -5.47 35.74
C TYR A 556 -16.14 -5.42 34.25
N ARG A 557 -16.29 -4.22 33.66
CA ARG A 557 -16.81 -4.09 32.30
C ARG A 557 -15.77 -4.48 31.25
N GLY A 558 -16.24 -5.02 30.14
CA GLY A 558 -15.40 -5.49 29.04
C GLY A 558 -16.00 -6.67 28.30
N ILE A 559 -15.30 -7.07 27.24
CA ILE A 559 -15.62 -8.26 26.46
C ILE A 559 -14.32 -8.81 25.84
N PRO A 560 -14.07 -10.13 25.83
CA PRO A 560 -14.98 -11.23 26.15
C PRO A 560 -14.87 -11.80 27.57
N ASN A 561 -13.97 -11.30 28.43
CA ASN A 561 -13.76 -11.72 29.82
C ASN A 561 -13.98 -13.22 30.09
N MET A 562 -13.04 -14.07 29.66
CA MET A 562 -13.29 -15.52 29.51
C MET A 562 -12.73 -16.40 30.64
N GLY A 563 -11.94 -15.84 31.56
CA GLY A 563 -11.26 -16.61 32.60
C GLY A 563 -11.37 -16.01 33.99
N HIS A 564 -11.86 -16.78 34.95
CA HIS A 564 -11.84 -16.45 36.37
C HIS A 564 -11.40 -17.66 37.21
N PRO A 565 -10.49 -17.47 38.20
CA PRO A 565 -9.93 -16.19 38.66
C PRO A 565 -8.75 -15.66 37.82
N GLU A 566 -8.36 -16.35 36.75
CA GLU A 566 -7.14 -16.06 35.97
C GLU A 566 -7.15 -14.68 35.29
N GLY A 567 -8.31 -14.13 34.97
CA GLY A 567 -8.44 -12.83 34.30
C GLY A 567 -8.11 -12.87 32.81
N TYR A 568 -8.21 -14.04 32.16
CA TYR A 568 -7.96 -14.15 30.72
C TYR A 568 -8.99 -13.35 29.91
N CYS A 569 -8.50 -12.61 28.93
CA CYS A 569 -9.30 -11.79 28.01
C CYS A 569 -10.16 -10.71 28.70
N HIS A 570 -9.70 -10.20 29.84
CA HIS A 570 -10.36 -9.13 30.58
C HIS A 570 -9.58 -7.82 30.42
N PRO A 571 -10.18 -6.73 29.90
CA PRO A 571 -9.51 -5.43 29.84
C PRO A 571 -9.10 -4.98 31.24
N GLY A 572 -7.91 -4.42 31.41
CA GLY A 572 -7.43 -4.00 32.73
C GLY A 572 -6.56 -5.02 33.45
N LYS A 573 -6.58 -6.29 33.02
CA LYS A 573 -5.61 -7.30 33.47
C LYS A 573 -4.31 -7.17 32.69
N THR A 574 -3.24 -7.76 33.23
CA THR A 574 -1.88 -7.73 32.67
C THR A 574 -1.31 -9.13 32.47
N VAL A 575 -2.21 -10.10 32.24
CA VAL A 575 -1.89 -11.53 32.20
C VAL A 575 -1.68 -12.05 30.77
N SER A 576 -1.76 -11.19 29.78
CA SER A 576 -1.61 -11.52 28.37
C SER A 576 -0.70 -10.54 27.63
N SER A 577 -0.37 -10.86 26.39
CA SER A 577 0.20 -9.96 25.41
C SER A 577 -0.54 -10.10 24.08
N SER A 578 -0.61 -9.01 23.33
CA SER A 578 -1.37 -8.94 22.08
C SER A 578 -0.55 -8.23 21.01
N LYS A 579 -0.65 -8.71 19.77
CA LYS A 579 0.00 -8.10 18.61
C LYS A 579 -0.95 -8.08 17.41
N ILE A 580 -0.79 -7.09 16.55
CA ILE A 580 -1.37 -7.10 15.21
C ILE A 580 -0.61 -8.16 14.40
N ILE A 581 -1.34 -9.03 13.70
CA ILE A 581 -0.75 -10.03 12.79
C ILE A 581 -1.09 -9.77 11.33
N CYS A 582 -2.20 -9.09 11.06
CA CYS A 582 -2.58 -8.62 9.73
C CYS A 582 -3.25 -7.24 9.88
N ARG A 583 -2.98 -6.33 8.95
CA ARG A 583 -3.57 -4.99 8.89
C ARG A 583 -3.85 -4.65 7.43
N GLY A 584 -5.06 -4.19 7.14
CA GLY A 584 -5.39 -3.65 5.83
C GLY A 584 -6.68 -2.83 5.86
N PRO A 585 -7.16 -2.37 4.69
CA PRO A 585 -8.27 -1.42 4.58
C PRO A 585 -9.64 -2.01 4.95
N LEU A 586 -9.78 -3.33 5.04
CA LEU A 586 -11.04 -4.02 5.34
C LEU A 586 -11.02 -4.76 6.66
N LYS A 587 -9.86 -5.16 7.16
CA LYS A 587 -9.73 -6.00 8.35
C LYS A 587 -8.42 -5.74 9.08
N VAL A 588 -8.47 -5.75 10.40
CA VAL A 588 -7.30 -5.93 11.27
C VAL A 588 -7.44 -7.21 12.08
N SER A 589 -6.35 -7.97 12.20
CA SER A 589 -6.30 -9.22 12.97
C SER A 589 -5.36 -9.09 14.17
N LEU A 590 -5.87 -9.36 15.37
CA LEU A 590 -5.13 -9.27 16.64
C LEU A 590 -4.95 -10.65 17.25
N LEU A 591 -3.71 -11.08 17.42
CA LEU A 591 -3.38 -12.32 18.12
C LEU A 591 -3.01 -12.03 19.57
N SER A 592 -3.70 -12.69 20.51
CA SER A 592 -3.43 -12.56 21.94
C SER A 592 -3.06 -13.89 22.55
N LYS A 593 -2.12 -13.87 23.51
CA LYS A 593 -1.65 -15.05 24.26
C LYS A 593 -1.52 -14.72 25.73
N SER A 594 -1.93 -15.63 26.61
CA SER A 594 -1.64 -15.48 28.04
C SER A 594 -0.16 -15.72 28.34
N ASN A 595 0.34 -15.07 29.38
CA ASN A 595 1.74 -15.18 29.82
C ASN A 595 2.11 -16.61 30.27
N ASP A 596 1.12 -17.40 30.70
CA ASP A 596 1.30 -18.81 31.07
C ASP A 596 1.05 -19.80 29.91
N GLY A 597 0.77 -19.29 28.71
CA GLY A 597 0.58 -20.08 27.48
C GLY A 597 -0.68 -20.94 27.45
N LYS A 598 -1.65 -20.72 28.35
CA LYS A 598 -2.90 -21.50 28.46
C LYS A 598 -4.10 -20.89 27.73
N MET A 599 -4.01 -19.63 27.32
CA MET A 599 -5.01 -18.96 26.50
C MET A 599 -4.36 -18.40 25.24
N GLN A 600 -5.03 -18.58 24.10
CA GLN A 600 -4.71 -17.93 22.84
C GLN A 600 -6.01 -17.63 22.10
N CYS A 601 -6.15 -16.40 21.61
CA CYS A 601 -7.30 -16.02 20.79
C CYS A 601 -6.90 -15.08 19.65
N LEU A 602 -7.73 -15.06 18.62
CA LEU A 602 -7.61 -14.23 17.43
C LEU A 602 -8.87 -13.37 17.30
N TRP A 603 -8.70 -12.06 17.21
CA TRP A 603 -9.76 -11.13 16.84
C TRP A 603 -9.58 -10.66 15.40
N ASP A 604 -10.61 -10.82 14.57
CA ASP A 604 -10.72 -10.18 13.26
C ASP A 604 -11.74 -9.06 13.35
N ILE A 605 -11.32 -7.82 13.13
CA ILE A 605 -12.21 -6.66 13.17
C ILE A 605 -12.44 -6.16 11.75
N PHE A 606 -13.70 -6.25 11.30
CA PHE A 606 -14.22 -5.82 9.99
C PHE A 606 -15.02 -4.50 10.13
N PRO A 607 -15.46 -3.87 9.04
CA PRO A 607 -16.14 -2.58 9.11
C PRO A 607 -17.44 -2.60 9.94
N ALA A 608 -18.15 -3.74 9.92
CA ALA A 608 -19.46 -3.89 10.55
C ALA A 608 -19.46 -4.78 11.81
N CYS A 609 -18.40 -5.55 12.09
CA CYS A 609 -18.38 -6.45 13.24
C CYS A 609 -16.95 -6.90 13.59
N ALA A 610 -16.80 -7.43 14.80
CA ALA A 610 -15.58 -8.12 15.24
C ALA A 610 -15.88 -9.61 15.45
N ARG A 611 -15.06 -10.50 14.90
CA ARG A 611 -15.08 -11.94 15.15
C ARG A 611 -13.98 -12.34 16.10
N LEU A 612 -14.29 -13.22 17.03
CA LEU A 612 -13.33 -13.87 17.92
C LEU A 612 -13.21 -15.34 17.56
N THR A 613 -12.00 -15.84 17.45
CA THR A 613 -11.68 -17.27 17.46
C THR A 613 -10.88 -17.59 18.72
N VAL A 614 -11.44 -18.44 19.59
CA VAL A 614 -10.74 -18.93 20.79
C VAL A 614 -9.89 -20.14 20.38
N LEU A 615 -8.61 -19.92 20.07
CA LEU A 615 -7.71 -20.95 19.56
C LEU A 615 -7.25 -21.95 20.64
N LYS A 616 -7.10 -21.46 21.87
CA LYS A 616 -6.67 -22.25 23.02
C LYS A 616 -7.23 -21.65 24.29
N MET A 617 -7.73 -22.46 25.21
CA MET A 617 -8.25 -21.98 26.49
C MET A 617 -8.10 -23.02 27.59
N ARG A 618 -7.99 -22.57 28.84
CA ARG A 618 -8.20 -23.45 30.00
C ARG A 618 -9.69 -23.75 30.12
N THR A 619 -10.04 -25.02 30.10
CA THR A 619 -11.42 -25.48 30.24
C THR A 619 -11.74 -25.91 31.69
N PRO A 620 -13.00 -25.77 32.13
CA PRO A 620 -14.07 -25.05 31.44
C PRO A 620 -13.89 -23.52 31.52
N TYR A 621 -14.42 -22.81 30.52
CA TYR A 621 -14.44 -21.35 30.41
C TYR A 621 -15.87 -20.82 30.14
N TRP A 622 -16.00 -19.51 30.00
CA TRP A 622 -17.23 -18.84 29.53
C TRP A 622 -16.84 -17.75 28.53
N PHE A 623 -17.81 -17.24 27.80
CA PHE A 623 -17.71 -15.93 27.14
C PHE A 623 -18.60 -14.96 27.91
N LEU A 624 -18.12 -13.75 28.21
CA LEU A 624 -18.84 -12.79 29.04
C LEU A 624 -18.83 -11.38 28.43
N TYR A 625 -20.02 -10.83 28.25
CA TYR A 625 -20.25 -9.41 27.99
C TYR A 625 -20.65 -8.72 29.29
N GLU A 626 -19.86 -7.75 29.70
CA GLU A 626 -20.14 -6.86 30.83
C GLU A 626 -20.10 -5.41 30.32
N GLY A 627 -21.26 -4.79 30.14
CA GLY A 627 -21.31 -3.51 29.44
C GLY A 627 -22.55 -2.67 29.74
N THR A 628 -22.60 -1.51 29.09
CA THR A 628 -23.65 -0.52 29.23
C THR A 628 -24.25 -0.23 27.87
N PRO A 629 -25.27 -1.00 27.42
CA PRO A 629 -25.98 -0.69 26.19
C PRO A 629 -26.34 0.80 26.13
N GLY A 630 -26.07 1.47 25.00
CA GLY A 630 -26.31 2.90 24.86
C GLY A 630 -25.42 3.85 25.69
N GLY A 631 -24.37 3.36 26.33
CA GLY A 631 -23.49 4.17 27.19
C GLY A 631 -23.88 4.16 28.67
N ASN A 632 -25.13 3.85 29.01
CA ASN A 632 -25.59 3.71 30.38
C ASN A 632 -26.79 2.75 30.45
N LEU A 633 -26.75 1.78 31.36
CA LEU A 633 -27.89 0.89 31.59
C LEU A 633 -29.08 1.66 32.17
N ASP A 634 -30.22 1.61 31.49
CA ASP A 634 -31.53 1.96 32.03
C ASP A 634 -32.40 0.70 32.12
N GLU A 635 -32.56 0.18 33.33
CA GLU A 635 -33.31 -1.06 33.59
C GLU A 635 -34.81 -0.98 33.20
N ASP A 636 -35.37 0.22 33.01
CA ASP A 636 -36.77 0.43 32.64
C ASP A 636 -37.00 0.59 31.14
N SER A 637 -36.03 1.12 30.39
CA SER A 637 -36.15 1.36 28.95
C SER A 637 -35.31 0.42 28.08
N ASP A 638 -34.19 -0.08 28.59
CA ASP A 638 -33.33 -1.03 27.88
C ASP A 638 -33.96 -2.42 27.82
N TYR A 639 -33.48 -3.22 26.88
CA TYR A 639 -34.04 -4.54 26.60
C TYR A 639 -32.99 -5.54 26.12
N CYS A 640 -33.34 -6.81 26.26
CA CYS A 640 -32.66 -7.95 25.68
C CYS A 640 -33.58 -8.62 24.66
N ILE A 641 -33.04 -9.04 23.51
CA ILE A 641 -33.75 -9.85 22.51
C ILE A 641 -32.95 -11.13 22.25
N ARG A 642 -33.64 -12.26 22.18
CA ARG A 642 -33.07 -13.56 21.80
C ARG A 642 -34.08 -14.39 21.00
N PRO A 643 -33.66 -15.44 20.28
CA PRO A 643 -34.57 -16.41 19.69
C PRO A 643 -35.51 -17.08 20.71
N GLY A 644 -36.61 -17.66 20.24
CA GLY A 644 -37.60 -18.34 21.07
C GLY A 644 -39.03 -18.33 20.51
N GLY A 645 -39.20 -17.96 19.24
CA GLY A 645 -40.47 -17.95 18.49
C GLY A 645 -40.35 -17.14 17.20
N PRO A 646 -41.40 -17.06 16.37
CA PRO A 646 -41.40 -16.29 15.11
C PRO A 646 -41.03 -14.81 15.27
N ASP A 647 -41.38 -14.23 16.43
CA ASP A 647 -41.15 -12.82 16.77
C ASP A 647 -40.02 -12.62 17.81
N GLY A 648 -39.32 -13.71 18.19
CA GLY A 648 -38.31 -13.71 19.24
C GLY A 648 -38.87 -13.51 20.66
N VAL A 649 -37.96 -13.53 21.63
CA VAL A 649 -38.24 -13.23 23.04
C VAL A 649 -37.57 -11.91 23.39
N ARG A 650 -38.39 -10.87 23.61
CA ARG A 650 -37.93 -9.56 24.09
C ARG A 650 -38.25 -9.43 25.58
N THR A 651 -37.23 -9.20 26.40
CA THR A 651 -37.35 -9.00 27.86
C THR A 651 -36.80 -7.64 28.26
N PRO A 652 -37.47 -6.88 29.16
CA PRO A 652 -36.89 -5.68 29.75
C PRO A 652 -35.57 -5.98 30.46
N ALA A 653 -34.64 -5.03 30.46
CA ALA A 653 -33.30 -5.24 31.01
C ALA A 653 -33.29 -5.62 32.52
N LYS A 654 -34.30 -5.20 33.30
CA LYS A 654 -34.45 -5.65 34.69
C LYS A 654 -34.71 -7.15 34.90
N VAL A 655 -35.16 -7.87 33.87
CA VAL A 655 -35.62 -9.26 33.99
C VAL A 655 -34.45 -10.22 33.79
N LYS A 656 -34.07 -10.89 34.89
CA LYS A 656 -33.03 -11.94 34.90
C LYS A 656 -33.55 -13.24 34.33
N TRP A 657 -32.67 -14.00 33.70
CA TRP A 657 -32.98 -15.34 33.24
C TRP A 657 -31.72 -16.21 33.15
N ASP A 658 -31.93 -17.51 33.33
CA ASP A 658 -30.97 -18.58 33.11
C ASP A 658 -31.61 -19.57 32.14
N GLY A 659 -30.88 -20.00 31.13
CA GLY A 659 -31.33 -20.97 30.15
C GLY A 659 -30.51 -20.90 28.87
N ASP A 660 -30.49 -22.00 28.15
CA ASP A 660 -29.89 -22.11 26.81
C ASP A 660 -30.57 -21.13 25.82
N VAL A 661 -29.75 -20.39 25.07
CA VAL A 661 -30.17 -19.50 23.98
C VAL A 661 -30.22 -20.24 22.64
N SER A 662 -31.02 -21.29 22.54
CA SER A 662 -31.25 -21.99 21.26
C SER A 662 -31.87 -21.09 20.17
N ALA A 663 -31.41 -21.25 18.91
CA ALA A 663 -32.02 -20.65 17.73
C ALA A 663 -32.73 -21.71 16.86
N PRO A 664 -34.03 -22.01 17.08
CA PRO A 664 -34.71 -23.10 16.38
C PRO A 664 -34.64 -22.97 14.85
N GLY A 665 -33.95 -23.92 14.20
CA GLY A 665 -33.78 -23.95 12.74
C GLY A 665 -32.72 -23.01 12.18
N GLY A 666 -31.91 -22.37 13.02
CA GLY A 666 -30.70 -21.61 12.64
C GLY A 666 -29.42 -22.35 13.03
N THR A 667 -28.28 -21.83 12.58
CA THR A 667 -26.98 -22.19 13.15
C THR A 667 -26.66 -21.25 14.33
N GLY A 668 -25.96 -21.71 15.36
CA GLY A 668 -25.47 -20.89 16.48
C GLY A 668 -26.51 -20.25 17.41
N GLU A 669 -26.02 -19.69 18.51
CA GLU A 669 -26.77 -18.98 19.54
C GLU A 669 -26.52 -17.47 19.42
N TRP A 670 -27.55 -16.65 19.65
CA TRP A 670 -27.35 -15.20 19.66
C TRP A 670 -28.31 -14.46 20.58
N VAL A 671 -27.81 -13.33 21.08
CA VAL A 671 -28.57 -12.38 21.91
C VAL A 671 -28.21 -10.97 21.51
N CYS A 672 -29.11 -10.02 21.71
CA CYS A 672 -28.78 -8.60 21.61
C CYS A 672 -29.28 -7.80 22.82
N PHE A 673 -28.62 -6.68 23.09
CA PHE A 673 -28.99 -5.70 24.11
C PHE A 673 -29.11 -4.32 23.46
N GLY A 674 -30.15 -3.57 23.76
CA GLY A 674 -30.38 -2.27 23.14
C GLY A 674 -30.98 -1.23 24.09
N ASP A 675 -30.82 0.04 23.70
CA ASP A 675 -31.12 1.26 24.47
C ASP A 675 -32.21 2.14 23.83
N GLY A 676 -32.92 1.59 22.86
CA GLY A 676 -33.79 2.36 21.98
C GLY A 676 -33.73 1.79 20.58
N GLY A 677 -33.25 2.59 19.62
CA GLY A 677 -33.18 2.21 18.21
C GLY A 677 -31.93 1.42 17.80
N ARG A 678 -30.94 1.24 18.68
CA ARG A 678 -29.69 0.51 18.41
C ARG A 678 -29.57 -0.67 19.36
N ALA A 679 -28.90 -1.73 18.92
CA ALA A 679 -28.52 -2.85 19.76
C ALA A 679 -27.12 -3.36 19.46
N ILE A 680 -26.42 -3.80 20.50
CA ILE A 680 -25.23 -4.65 20.38
C ILE A 680 -25.68 -6.11 20.33
N PHE A 681 -25.20 -6.86 19.36
CA PHE A 681 -25.48 -8.29 19.26
C PHE A 681 -24.24 -9.11 19.58
N LEU A 682 -24.46 -10.29 20.15
CA LEU A 682 -23.45 -11.29 20.48
C LEU A 682 -23.88 -12.62 19.89
N ILE A 683 -22.95 -13.32 19.26
CA ILE A 683 -23.19 -14.59 18.58
C ILE A 683 -22.15 -15.58 19.07
N HIS A 684 -22.57 -16.79 19.41
CA HIS A 684 -21.74 -17.98 19.54
C HIS A 684 -22.09 -18.90 18.36
N HIS A 685 -21.09 -19.25 17.54
CA HIS A 685 -21.38 -19.92 16.25
C HIS A 685 -21.68 -21.39 16.42
N GLU A 686 -21.11 -22.01 17.47
CA GLU A 686 -21.37 -23.38 17.86
C GLU A 686 -22.60 -23.42 18.77
N ASP A 687 -23.76 -23.79 18.22
CA ASP A 687 -24.97 -24.04 19.02
C ASP A 687 -24.69 -25.18 20.02
N ASP A 688 -24.97 -24.96 21.31
CA ASP A 688 -24.84 -25.96 22.35
C ASP A 688 -26.11 -26.03 23.23
N GLU A 689 -26.08 -26.81 24.31
CA GLU A 689 -27.24 -26.98 25.23
C GLU A 689 -26.88 -26.49 26.64
N GLN A 690 -25.80 -25.74 26.78
CA GLN A 690 -25.33 -25.24 28.07
C GLN A 690 -26.19 -24.07 28.52
N VAL A 691 -26.14 -23.81 29.83
CA VAL A 691 -26.86 -22.69 30.41
C VAL A 691 -26.17 -21.38 30.05
N ASP A 692 -26.96 -20.42 29.57
CA ASP A 692 -26.58 -19.02 29.47
C ASP A 692 -27.31 -18.20 30.52
N SER A 693 -26.68 -17.12 30.97
CA SER A 693 -27.23 -16.28 32.04
C SER A 693 -27.19 -14.82 31.67
N TYR A 694 -28.30 -14.13 31.94
CA TYR A 694 -28.43 -12.68 31.87
C TYR A 694 -28.90 -12.08 33.19
N TRP A 695 -28.26 -11.00 33.62
CA TRP A 695 -28.77 -10.16 34.69
C TRP A 695 -28.20 -8.73 34.63
N PRO A 696 -28.97 -7.72 35.05
CA PRO A 696 -28.40 -6.42 35.38
C PRO A 696 -27.69 -6.47 36.74
N MET A 697 -26.57 -5.78 36.86
CA MET A 697 -25.80 -5.69 38.10
C MET A 697 -25.84 -4.29 38.67
N GLN A 698 -26.52 -4.14 39.81
CA GLN A 698 -26.57 -2.92 40.64
C GLN A 698 -27.02 -1.66 39.88
N GLY A 699 -27.82 -1.79 38.82
CA GLY A 699 -28.20 -0.67 37.94
C GLY A 699 -27.01 -0.01 37.25
N GLN A 700 -25.88 -0.69 37.11
CA GLN A 700 -24.65 -0.14 36.53
C GLN A 700 -24.23 -0.81 35.22
N MET A 701 -24.58 -2.07 34.98
CA MET A 701 -24.19 -2.79 33.77
C MET A 701 -25.10 -3.98 33.49
N THR A 702 -25.21 -4.33 32.22
CA THR A 702 -25.67 -5.63 31.76
C THR A 702 -24.55 -6.64 31.94
N VAL A 703 -24.89 -7.83 32.45
CA VAL A 703 -24.02 -9.01 32.41
C VAL A 703 -24.71 -10.12 31.65
N PHE A 704 -24.03 -10.64 30.64
CA PHE A 704 -24.46 -11.81 29.91
C PHE A 704 -23.28 -12.75 29.67
N GLY A 705 -23.47 -14.05 29.81
CA GLY A 705 -22.45 -15.00 29.42
C GLY A 705 -22.97 -16.27 28.77
N PHE A 706 -22.30 -16.66 27.69
CA PHE A 706 -22.46 -17.98 27.09
C PHE A 706 -21.78 -19.05 27.94
N GLY A 707 -22.44 -20.18 28.15
CA GLY A 707 -21.94 -21.30 28.94
C GLY A 707 -21.61 -20.91 30.38
N ARG A 708 -22.50 -20.15 31.03
CA ARG A 708 -22.34 -19.62 32.37
C ARG A 708 -23.61 -19.73 33.20
N SER A 709 -23.45 -20.07 34.49
CA SER A 709 -24.45 -19.81 35.54
C SER A 709 -23.77 -19.48 36.87
N GLY A 710 -24.04 -18.30 37.43
CA GLY A 710 -23.32 -17.81 38.61
C GLY A 710 -21.82 -17.64 38.33
N LEU A 711 -20.96 -18.39 39.03
CA LEU A 711 -19.51 -18.49 38.75
C LEU A 711 -19.10 -19.84 38.13
N ASN A 712 -20.08 -20.66 37.76
CA ASN A 712 -19.82 -21.92 37.07
C ASN A 712 -19.62 -21.65 35.57
N LYS A 713 -18.66 -22.38 35.00
CA LYS A 713 -18.23 -22.35 33.59
C LYS A 713 -18.62 -23.66 32.95
N PHE A 714 -19.15 -23.61 31.75
CA PHE A 714 -19.63 -24.80 31.06
C PHE A 714 -18.96 -25.02 29.70
N MET A 715 -18.32 -24.00 29.11
CA MET A 715 -17.72 -24.15 27.78
C MET A 715 -16.42 -24.95 27.84
N GLU A 716 -16.29 -25.96 26.98
CA GLU A 716 -15.13 -26.87 26.97
C GLU A 716 -14.46 -27.05 25.60
N ILE A 717 -15.11 -26.61 24.51
CA ILE A 717 -14.67 -26.89 23.15
C ILE A 717 -13.89 -25.70 22.59
N VAL A 718 -12.75 -25.99 21.97
CA VAL A 718 -11.98 -25.03 21.15
C VAL A 718 -11.56 -25.71 19.83
N PRO A 719 -11.48 -24.99 18.69
CA PRO A 719 -11.80 -23.58 18.56
C PRO A 719 -13.30 -23.29 18.72
N ALA A 720 -13.61 -22.16 19.34
CA ALA A 720 -14.96 -21.61 19.45
C ALA A 720 -14.99 -20.22 18.80
N HIS A 721 -16.09 -19.88 18.13
CA HIS A 721 -16.20 -18.67 17.33
C HIS A 721 -17.32 -17.78 17.84
N PHE A 722 -17.02 -16.49 17.93
CA PHE A 722 -17.99 -15.48 18.35
C PHE A 722 -18.00 -14.31 17.39
N THR A 723 -19.10 -13.58 17.35
CA THR A 723 -19.18 -12.32 16.60
C THR A 723 -19.95 -11.28 17.40
N ILE A 724 -19.43 -10.05 17.41
CA ILE A 724 -20.04 -8.90 18.06
C ILE A 724 -20.12 -7.76 17.07
N GLY A 725 -21.25 -7.05 17.09
CA GLY A 725 -21.42 -5.84 16.30
C GLY A 725 -22.58 -5.01 16.80
N LEU A 726 -22.75 -3.85 16.17
CA LEU A 726 -23.88 -2.96 16.38
C LEU A 726 -24.86 -3.06 15.22
N CYS A 727 -26.15 -2.94 15.52
CA CYS A 727 -27.22 -2.88 14.53
C CYS A 727 -28.17 -1.71 14.84
N GLU A 728 -28.59 -0.99 13.79
CA GLU A 728 -29.50 0.18 13.89
C GLU A 728 -30.98 -0.26 13.87
N SER A 729 -31.35 -1.23 14.70
CA SER A 729 -32.76 -1.58 14.90
C SER A 729 -33.03 -2.16 16.30
N SER A 730 -34.31 -2.12 16.65
CA SER A 730 -34.87 -2.71 17.88
C SER A 730 -35.95 -3.75 17.62
N SER A 731 -36.24 -4.01 16.33
CA SER A 731 -37.19 -5.04 15.93
C SER A 731 -36.48 -6.38 15.81
N PHE A 732 -37.11 -7.46 16.29
CA PHE A 732 -36.53 -8.80 16.19
C PHE A 732 -36.22 -9.18 14.74
N ALA A 733 -37.11 -8.86 13.80
CA ALA A 733 -36.96 -9.21 12.40
C ALA A 733 -35.71 -8.58 11.76
N ASP A 734 -35.47 -7.29 11.99
CA ASP A 734 -34.31 -6.58 11.42
C ASP A 734 -33.01 -6.99 12.10
N VAL A 735 -33.04 -7.16 13.43
CA VAL A 735 -31.90 -7.62 14.23
C VAL A 735 -31.50 -9.03 13.78
N ALA A 736 -32.45 -9.96 13.74
CA ALA A 736 -32.20 -11.34 13.32
C ALA A 736 -31.66 -11.41 11.88
N LYS A 737 -32.14 -10.55 10.99
CA LYS A 737 -31.62 -10.44 9.62
C LYS A 737 -30.17 -9.95 9.58
N THR A 738 -29.84 -8.90 10.33
CA THR A 738 -28.47 -8.37 10.46
C THR A 738 -27.52 -9.42 11.01
N ILE A 739 -27.94 -10.09 12.09
CA ILE A 739 -27.20 -11.16 12.75
C ILE A 739 -26.97 -12.30 11.75
N ARG A 740 -28.01 -12.89 11.14
CA ARG A 740 -27.86 -13.97 10.15
C ARG A 740 -26.93 -13.61 9.00
N SER A 741 -27.01 -12.39 8.48
CA SER A 741 -26.05 -11.91 7.48
C SER A 741 -24.61 -11.99 8.00
N ALA A 742 -24.37 -11.54 9.24
CA ALA A 742 -23.04 -11.46 9.85
C ALA A 742 -22.38 -12.82 10.11
N TYR A 743 -23.12 -13.87 10.50
CA TYR A 743 -22.50 -15.15 10.90
C TYR A 743 -22.79 -16.33 9.97
N SER A 744 -23.89 -16.36 9.22
CA SER A 744 -24.13 -17.49 8.31
C SER A 744 -23.02 -17.56 7.25
N PRO A 745 -22.48 -18.74 6.91
CA PRO A 745 -21.39 -18.86 5.96
C PRO A 745 -21.84 -18.48 4.54
N LEU A 746 -20.92 -17.94 3.74
CA LEU A 746 -21.08 -17.86 2.28
C LEU A 746 -20.67 -19.21 1.67
N SER A 747 -21.24 -19.56 0.53
CA SER A 747 -20.67 -20.61 -0.33
C SER A 747 -19.84 -19.92 -1.41
N VAL A 748 -18.55 -20.18 -1.42
CA VAL A 748 -17.60 -19.56 -2.35
C VAL A 748 -16.91 -20.65 -3.15
N THR A 749 -16.93 -20.50 -4.47
CA THR A 749 -16.24 -21.41 -5.39
C THR A 749 -15.11 -20.64 -6.08
N VAL A 750 -13.90 -21.16 -5.99
CA VAL A 750 -12.72 -20.62 -6.68
C VAL A 750 -12.49 -21.47 -7.93
N GLY A 751 -12.56 -20.84 -9.11
CA GLY A 751 -12.26 -21.51 -10.36
C GLY A 751 -10.77 -21.63 -10.63
N SER A 752 -10.43 -22.40 -11.67
CA SER A 752 -9.04 -22.45 -12.15
C SER A 752 -8.68 -21.16 -12.89
N PRO A 753 -7.39 -20.74 -12.87
CA PRO A 753 -6.97 -19.57 -13.63
C PRO A 753 -7.25 -19.71 -15.13
N GLN A 754 -7.78 -18.66 -15.75
CA GLN A 754 -8.17 -18.59 -17.16
C GLN A 754 -7.41 -17.49 -17.89
N ASN A 755 -7.19 -17.66 -19.20
CA ASN A 755 -6.52 -16.66 -20.04
C ASN A 755 -7.57 -15.80 -20.76
N GLU A 756 -7.42 -14.48 -20.69
CA GLU A 756 -8.34 -13.49 -21.27
C GLU A 756 -8.43 -13.56 -22.81
N GLY A 757 -7.43 -14.13 -23.49
CA GLY A 757 -7.38 -14.34 -24.94
C GLY A 757 -8.02 -15.63 -25.46
N GLN A 758 -8.41 -16.56 -24.58
CA GLN A 758 -9.19 -17.74 -24.93
C GLN A 758 -10.61 -17.59 -24.42
N GLU A 759 -11.46 -16.83 -25.12
CA GLU A 759 -12.91 -17.07 -25.05
C GLU A 759 -13.19 -18.46 -25.63
N SER A 760 -12.97 -19.50 -24.82
CA SER A 760 -13.59 -20.80 -25.01
C SER A 760 -14.91 -20.78 -24.23
N SER A 761 -15.96 -21.09 -24.96
CA SER A 761 -17.38 -21.10 -24.59
C SER A 761 -17.75 -22.08 -23.45
N SER A 762 -17.08 -22.02 -22.29
CA SER A 762 -17.28 -23.03 -21.23
C SER A 762 -17.61 -22.52 -19.84
N LEU A 763 -17.92 -21.23 -19.64
CA LEU A 763 -18.40 -20.74 -18.34
C LEU A 763 -19.92 -20.82 -18.17
N VAL A 764 -20.59 -21.88 -18.68
CA VAL A 764 -21.88 -22.33 -18.13
C VAL A 764 -22.05 -23.83 -18.41
N THR A 765 -21.41 -24.70 -17.65
CA THR A 765 -22.00 -26.02 -17.37
C THR A 765 -22.80 -25.89 -16.08
N ARG A 766 -24.09 -25.60 -16.24
CA ARG A 766 -25.10 -25.93 -15.24
C ARG A 766 -25.09 -27.45 -15.09
N ASP A 767 -24.44 -27.95 -14.05
CA ASP A 767 -24.85 -29.23 -13.51
C ASP A 767 -26.09 -28.99 -12.65
N SER A 768 -27.11 -29.78 -13.01
CA SER A 768 -28.50 -29.81 -12.58
C SER A 768 -28.72 -29.95 -11.08
#